data_AF-A0A7J7PZL6-F1
#
_entry.id   AF-A0A7J7PZL6-F1
#
_cell.length_a   1.000
_cell.length_b   1.000
_cell.length_c   1.000
_cell.angle_alpha   90.00
_cell.angle_beta   90.00
_cell.angle_gamma   90.00
#
_symmetry.space_group_name_H-M   'P 1'
#
loop_
_entity.id
_entity.type
_entity.pdbx_description
1 polymer ?
#
loop_
_entity_poly.entity_id
_entity_poly.type
_entity_poly.pdbx_seq_one_letter_code
_entity_poly.pdbx_strand_id
1 'polypeptide(L)'
;MPEGQQVPKLHHGFNNWAIKEQPLPMKFSRIAGEEDELWWEIEFDVPKDAACVNFVVNCENGWDNNGGKDHKVAVALPPPYTAETAEQEAAVRDAKRLKERNTAKEKAKAVLRRQMKHVMFTEPEVIEAGKPVTVYYCPDDTVLAGSSQVYFTGGFNRWAHKRQLGPAAMRPPGSSGRHWQVRFNVPKDALQLDFVFSNVPGGDGLYDSRNGFDYHLPVVAARGEHAVEMAPVAKVGGLGDVVTALGRAVQEEGHLVEVILPRYDFFLQSPVLAGQMRYETEFDWGGTRIFVSTAIVEGLRCFFIEPRNSFFATPTVYGATMTRVMADCAGSGLLWVRFDFFCKAALEFLLKTGRQPDILHCHDWSTAHVAKSFWEDYQPYGLSKPKVIFTIHNMNYGQKKIAEAAEFCQKFTTVSPTYAFEVGSHPAIAGQTHKFMGIRNGIDTELWSPTENIFLPMPYDADTAEEGKRRAREELRKRTNMSGWQDKAIVAVVSRLTPQKGVHLIKYAAYKAIDRGCQFVLLGSAPDPKVQAEFDELANELGHGQDAGFLFKYDEPMSHLIYAGADVILVPSNFEPCGLTQMIAMRYGAVPVVRHTGGLRDTVFDVDNDKPRAAWEVVGSSDFLRDQVDETNGFAFEGLDEGGFDYAFNRCIDAYYNDRAWFRSLQARIMRQDWSWNRPAIDYVELYYSAIRSS
;
A
#
# COMPACT_ATOMS: atom_id res chain seq x y z
N MET A 1 20.09 -47.31 29.71
CA MET A 1 18.84 -47.88 30.24
C MET A 1 18.90 -49.40 30.09
N PRO A 2 18.72 -50.19 31.17
CA PRO A 2 18.14 -51.53 31.07
C PRO A 2 16.71 -51.42 30.54
N GLU A 3 16.17 -52.50 29.96
CA GLU A 3 14.78 -52.51 29.48
C GLU A 3 13.79 -52.44 30.64
N GLY A 4 12.80 -51.55 30.55
CA GLY A 4 11.63 -51.50 31.46
C GLY A 4 11.46 -50.24 32.33
N GLN A 5 12.46 -49.36 32.43
CA GLN A 5 12.37 -48.17 33.30
C GLN A 5 11.61 -47.01 32.63
N GLN A 6 10.69 -46.35 33.37
CA GLN A 6 9.95 -45.18 32.85
C GLN A 6 10.82 -43.92 32.74
N VAL A 7 10.42 -43.03 31.81
CA VAL A 7 11.09 -41.75 31.56
C VAL A 7 10.70 -40.73 32.64
N PRO A 8 11.67 -40.10 33.36
CA PRO A 8 11.41 -39.04 34.31
C PRO A 8 10.74 -37.80 33.68
N LYS A 9 9.99 -37.05 34.48
CA LYS A 9 9.31 -35.82 34.07
C LYS A 9 9.73 -34.64 34.92
N LEU A 10 10.07 -33.54 34.25
CA LEU A 10 10.27 -32.25 34.89
C LEU A 10 8.90 -31.57 35.08
N HIS A 11 8.50 -31.38 36.33
CA HIS A 11 7.45 -30.45 36.70
C HIS A 11 8.12 -29.10 36.98
N HIS A 12 7.73 -28.04 36.27
CA HIS A 12 8.37 -26.73 36.38
C HIS A 12 7.38 -25.57 36.40
N GLY A 13 7.87 -24.43 36.86
CA GLY A 13 7.12 -23.18 36.94
C GLY A 13 8.06 -22.01 37.23
N PHE A 14 7.51 -20.81 37.27
CA PHE A 14 8.29 -19.58 37.38
C PHE A 14 7.85 -18.73 38.57
N ASN A 15 8.78 -17.92 39.09
CA ASN A 15 8.51 -16.91 40.12
C ASN A 15 7.87 -17.48 41.40
N ASN A 16 8.48 -18.53 41.97
CA ASN A 16 7.96 -19.31 43.12
C ASN A 16 6.64 -20.04 42.82
N TRP A 17 6.57 -20.69 41.65
CA TRP A 17 5.38 -21.39 41.15
C TRP A 17 4.13 -20.50 40.97
N ALA A 18 4.30 -19.19 40.79
CA ALA A 18 3.21 -18.27 40.44
C ALA A 18 2.67 -18.56 39.03
N ILE A 19 3.56 -18.98 38.12
CA ILE A 19 3.23 -19.63 36.85
C ILE A 19 3.60 -21.11 36.98
N LYS A 20 2.74 -22.01 36.50
CA LYS A 20 2.97 -23.47 36.52
C LYS A 20 2.71 -24.03 35.13
N GLU A 21 3.69 -24.75 34.60
CA GLU A 21 3.62 -25.35 33.27
C GLU A 21 3.27 -26.83 33.32
N GLN A 22 2.97 -27.40 32.15
CA GLN A 22 2.71 -28.83 32.04
C GLN A 22 4.00 -29.65 32.25
N PRO A 23 3.92 -30.88 32.81
CA PRO A 23 5.12 -31.70 33.05
C PRO A 23 5.70 -32.23 31.75
N LEU A 24 7.00 -32.00 31.53
CA LEU A 24 7.70 -32.35 30.29
C LEU A 24 8.59 -33.60 30.50
N PRO A 25 8.62 -34.57 29.55
CA PRO A 25 9.47 -35.75 29.66
C PRO A 25 10.94 -35.41 29.38
N MET A 26 11.85 -35.92 30.21
CA MET A 26 13.29 -35.71 30.07
C MET A 26 13.90 -36.66 29.02
N LYS A 27 14.99 -36.24 28.37
CA LYS A 27 15.80 -37.08 27.47
C LYS A 27 17.03 -37.59 28.22
N PHE A 28 17.60 -38.72 27.78
CA PHE A 28 18.82 -39.28 28.36
C PHE A 28 19.99 -39.08 27.39
N SER A 29 21.04 -38.39 27.81
CA SER A 29 22.11 -37.91 26.93
C SER A 29 23.52 -38.02 27.53
N ARG A 30 24.51 -37.67 26.71
CA ARG A 30 25.89 -37.39 27.14
C ARG A 30 26.16 -35.91 26.90
N ILE A 31 26.58 -35.19 27.94
CA ILE A 31 26.88 -33.76 27.86
C ILE A 31 28.33 -33.58 27.37
N ALA A 32 28.54 -32.62 26.47
CA ALA A 32 29.86 -32.36 25.89
C ALA A 32 30.79 -31.69 26.91
N GLY A 33 31.74 -32.47 27.46
CA GLY A 33 32.75 -32.00 28.41
C GLY A 33 33.15 -33.05 29.46
N GLU A 34 32.27 -33.98 29.77
CA GLU A 34 32.44 -35.01 30.81
C GLU A 34 32.14 -36.40 30.21
N GLU A 35 33.09 -36.96 29.46
CA GLU A 35 32.85 -38.05 28.49
C GLU A 35 32.39 -39.40 29.10
N ASP A 36 32.53 -39.57 30.41
CA ASP A 36 32.16 -40.80 31.15
C ASP A 36 30.80 -40.73 31.88
N GLU A 37 30.18 -39.56 32.04
CA GLU A 37 28.90 -39.42 32.75
C GLU A 37 27.67 -39.38 31.83
N LEU A 38 26.52 -39.83 32.37
CA LEU A 38 25.25 -39.98 31.66
C LEU A 38 24.15 -39.23 32.41
N TRP A 39 23.52 -38.27 31.74
CA TRP A 39 22.63 -37.30 32.37
C TRP A 39 21.20 -37.35 31.80
N TRP A 40 20.24 -36.88 32.59
CA TRP A 40 18.89 -36.56 32.11
C TRP A 40 18.82 -35.07 31.79
N GLU A 41 18.60 -34.74 30.53
CA GLU A 41 18.49 -33.36 30.02
C GLU A 41 17.05 -33.00 29.67
N ILE A 42 16.74 -31.71 29.67
CA ILE A 42 15.50 -31.17 29.10
C ILE A 42 15.65 -29.68 28.78
N GLU A 43 15.01 -29.24 27.70
CA GLU A 43 14.99 -27.85 27.25
C GLU A 43 13.55 -27.32 27.26
N PHE A 44 13.37 -26.08 27.70
CA PHE A 44 12.08 -25.37 27.74
C PHE A 44 12.32 -23.86 27.76
N ASP A 45 11.37 -23.09 27.23
CA ASP A 45 11.45 -21.63 27.20
C ASP A 45 11.28 -21.02 28.60
N VAL A 46 12.05 -19.98 28.89
CA VAL A 46 11.96 -19.19 30.14
C VAL A 46 11.31 -17.83 29.83
N PRO A 47 10.17 -17.48 30.46
CA PRO A 47 9.52 -16.18 30.27
C PRO A 47 10.44 -14.99 30.57
N LYS A 48 10.30 -13.90 29.81
CA LYS A 48 11.14 -12.68 29.95
C LYS A 48 11.01 -11.98 31.31
N ASP A 49 9.94 -12.25 32.04
CA ASP A 49 9.62 -11.77 33.38
C ASP A 49 9.88 -12.81 34.49
N ALA A 50 10.41 -13.99 34.15
CA ALA A 50 10.87 -14.96 35.13
C ALA A 50 12.17 -14.48 35.79
N ALA A 51 12.14 -14.17 37.08
CA ALA A 51 13.32 -13.94 37.91
C ALA A 51 13.89 -15.25 38.49
N CYS A 52 13.10 -16.32 38.50
CA CYS A 52 13.55 -17.65 38.87
C CYS A 52 12.70 -18.76 38.25
N VAL A 53 13.35 -19.89 37.98
CA VAL A 53 12.71 -21.17 37.65
C VAL A 53 12.61 -22.01 38.93
N ASN A 54 11.47 -22.62 39.15
CA ASN A 54 11.22 -23.62 40.18
C ASN A 54 10.92 -24.96 39.50
N PHE A 55 11.47 -26.06 40.00
CA PHE A 55 11.17 -27.39 39.46
C PHE A 55 11.31 -28.52 40.48
N VAL A 56 10.70 -29.64 40.15
CA VAL A 56 10.86 -30.95 40.79
C VAL A 56 10.85 -32.04 39.71
N VAL A 57 11.53 -33.15 39.95
CA VAL A 57 11.57 -34.29 39.01
C VAL A 57 10.74 -35.45 39.57
N ASN A 58 9.78 -35.94 38.80
CA ASN A 58 9.00 -37.13 39.13
C ASN A 58 9.48 -38.34 38.31
N CYS A 59 9.61 -39.49 38.96
CA CYS A 59 9.80 -40.78 38.33
C CYS A 59 9.00 -41.83 39.11
N GLU A 60 8.04 -42.49 38.45
CA GLU A 60 7.04 -43.37 39.08
C GLU A 60 6.37 -42.68 40.29
N ASN A 61 6.45 -43.29 41.48
CA ASN A 61 5.90 -42.75 42.74
C ASN A 61 6.90 -41.84 43.48
N GLY A 62 8.13 -41.67 42.97
CA GLY A 62 9.18 -40.87 43.57
C GLY A 62 9.16 -39.41 43.09
N TRP A 63 9.56 -38.50 43.97
CA TRP A 63 9.75 -37.09 43.68
C TRP A 63 11.10 -36.64 44.22
N ASP A 64 11.99 -36.14 43.35
CA ASP A 64 13.05 -35.26 43.80
C ASP A 64 12.52 -33.83 43.87
N ASN A 65 12.28 -33.40 45.11
CA ASN A 65 11.89 -32.05 45.48
C ASN A 65 12.87 -31.40 46.46
N ASN A 66 14.16 -31.75 46.40
CA ASN A 66 15.21 -31.13 47.24
C ASN A 66 14.89 -31.20 48.75
N GLY A 67 14.32 -32.32 49.21
CA GLY A 67 13.89 -32.51 50.59
C GLY A 67 12.71 -31.62 51.01
N GLY A 68 11.74 -31.40 50.11
CA GLY A 68 10.56 -30.56 50.36
C GLY A 68 10.79 -29.06 50.24
N LYS A 69 11.85 -28.64 49.54
CA LYS A 69 12.19 -27.22 49.28
C LYS A 69 12.05 -26.82 47.81
N ASP A 70 11.86 -27.81 46.94
CA ASP A 70 11.98 -27.77 45.50
C ASP A 70 13.37 -27.33 45.00
N HIS A 71 13.66 -27.58 43.73
CA HIS A 71 14.83 -27.01 43.07
C HIS A 71 14.49 -25.60 42.58
N LYS A 72 15.44 -24.67 42.72
CA LYS A 72 15.24 -23.27 42.34
C LYS A 72 16.52 -22.68 41.74
N VAL A 73 16.40 -22.18 40.53
CA VAL A 73 17.49 -21.51 39.79
C VAL A 73 17.10 -20.05 39.56
N ALA A 74 18.01 -19.13 39.86
CA ALA A 74 17.82 -17.72 39.54
C ALA A 74 18.01 -17.51 38.03
N VAL A 75 17.09 -16.79 37.39
CA VAL A 75 17.24 -16.38 36.00
C VAL A 75 18.09 -15.12 35.99
N ALA A 76 19.11 -15.07 35.13
CA ALA A 76 19.85 -13.85 34.89
C ALA A 76 18.94 -12.84 34.19
N LEU A 77 18.43 -11.86 34.93
CA LEU A 77 17.68 -10.75 34.35
C LEU A 77 18.58 -10.05 33.32
N PRO A 78 18.07 -9.71 32.11
CA PRO A 78 18.82 -8.89 31.17
C PRO A 78 19.17 -7.54 31.81
N PRO A 79 20.23 -6.84 31.33
CA PRO A 79 20.52 -5.50 31.79
C PRO A 79 19.28 -4.61 31.69
N PRO A 80 19.05 -3.69 32.65
CA PRO A 80 17.81 -2.91 32.69
C PRO A 80 17.65 -2.15 31.37
N TYR A 81 16.49 -2.30 30.73
CA TYR A 81 16.18 -1.67 29.44
C TYR A 81 16.19 -0.15 29.59
N THR A 82 17.30 0.49 29.18
CA THR A 82 17.51 1.93 29.26
C THR A 82 16.99 2.62 28.00
N ALA A 83 16.83 3.94 28.08
CA ALA A 83 16.58 4.77 26.91
C ALA A 83 17.69 4.58 25.84
N GLU A 84 18.95 4.48 26.25
CA GLU A 84 20.09 4.27 25.36
C GLU A 84 20.02 2.92 24.63
N THR A 85 19.65 1.82 25.31
CA THR A 85 19.41 0.53 24.62
C THR A 85 18.21 0.59 23.68
N ALA A 86 17.15 1.32 24.03
CA ALA A 86 15.99 1.51 23.18
C ALA A 86 16.33 2.34 21.91
N GLU A 87 17.14 3.39 22.04
CA GLU A 87 17.66 4.19 20.93
C GLU A 87 18.58 3.37 20.01
N GLN A 88 19.44 2.51 20.58
CA GLN A 88 20.29 1.61 19.81
C GLN A 88 19.47 0.56 19.04
N GLU A 89 18.47 -0.08 19.67
CA GLU A 89 17.57 -1.02 19.00
C GLU A 89 16.71 -0.34 17.91
N ALA A 90 16.26 0.89 18.13
CA ALA A 90 15.56 1.69 17.14
C ALA A 90 16.46 2.01 15.94
N ALA A 91 17.67 2.53 16.17
CA ALA A 91 18.62 2.87 15.11
C ALA A 91 19.01 1.64 14.26
N VAL A 92 19.17 0.46 14.87
CA VAL A 92 19.40 -0.81 14.14
C VAL A 92 18.19 -1.20 13.29
N ARG A 93 16.97 -1.01 13.80
CA ARG A 93 15.72 -1.29 13.07
C ARG A 93 15.54 -0.34 11.88
N ASP A 94 15.77 0.95 12.08
CA ASP A 94 15.61 1.96 11.03
C ASP A 94 16.70 1.83 9.95
N ALA A 95 17.93 1.47 10.32
CA ALA A 95 18.97 1.09 9.36
C ALA A 95 18.61 -0.17 8.55
N LYS A 96 17.93 -1.15 9.15
CA LYS A 96 17.39 -2.33 8.44
C LYS A 96 16.27 -1.93 7.47
N ARG A 97 15.29 -1.15 7.94
CA ARG A 97 14.16 -0.64 7.12
C ARG A 97 14.64 0.13 5.90
N LEU A 98 15.57 1.07 6.08
CA LEU A 98 16.18 1.84 5.00
C LEU A 98 16.85 0.94 3.94
N LYS A 99 17.59 -0.09 4.39
CA LYS A 99 18.23 -1.07 3.49
C LYS A 99 17.19 -1.88 2.70
N GLU A 100 16.12 -2.33 3.36
CA GLU A 100 15.04 -3.11 2.72
C GLU A 100 14.26 -2.25 1.72
N ARG A 101 13.92 -1.01 2.07
CA ARG A 101 13.23 -0.04 1.20
C ARG A 101 14.08 0.31 -0.03
N ASN A 102 15.36 0.63 0.15
CA ASN A 102 16.29 0.89 -0.98
C ASN A 102 16.42 -0.33 -1.90
N THR A 103 16.42 -1.55 -1.34
CA THR A 103 16.44 -2.79 -2.13
C THR A 103 15.16 -3.01 -2.92
N ALA A 104 13.98 -2.70 -2.34
CA ALA A 104 12.70 -2.77 -3.04
C ALA A 104 12.59 -1.69 -4.15
N LYS A 105 13.03 -0.46 -3.87
CA LYS A 105 13.06 0.67 -4.79
C LYS A 105 13.91 0.38 -6.03
N GLU A 106 15.10 -0.19 -5.88
CA GLU A 106 15.92 -0.62 -7.04
C GLU A 106 15.32 -1.82 -7.79
N LYS A 107 14.63 -2.74 -7.13
CA LYS A 107 13.84 -3.79 -7.81
C LYS A 107 12.72 -3.17 -8.66
N ALA A 108 11.94 -2.23 -8.13
CA ALA A 108 10.89 -1.54 -8.87
C ALA A 108 11.43 -0.80 -10.11
N LYS A 109 12.55 -0.07 -9.97
CA LYS A 109 13.25 0.54 -11.12
C LYS A 109 13.83 -0.51 -12.08
N ALA A 110 14.21 -1.70 -11.62
CA ALA A 110 14.65 -2.79 -12.50
C ALA A 110 13.49 -3.40 -13.30
N VAL A 111 12.29 -3.52 -12.72
CA VAL A 111 11.07 -3.92 -13.45
C VAL A 111 10.74 -2.92 -14.55
N LEU A 112 10.71 -1.61 -14.24
CA LEU A 112 10.49 -0.56 -15.24
C LEU A 112 11.53 -0.60 -16.38
N ARG A 113 12.82 -0.79 -16.05
CA ARG A 113 13.90 -0.97 -17.05
C ARG A 113 13.66 -2.17 -17.97
N ARG A 114 13.18 -3.31 -17.45
CA ARG A 114 12.86 -4.51 -18.23
C ARG A 114 11.62 -4.34 -19.11
N GLN A 115 10.56 -3.73 -18.57
CA GLN A 115 9.37 -3.37 -19.35
C GLN A 115 9.74 -2.45 -20.52
N MET A 116 10.57 -1.43 -20.27
CA MET A 116 11.12 -0.57 -21.34
C MET A 116 11.93 -1.37 -22.36
N LYS A 117 12.75 -2.35 -21.93
CA LYS A 117 13.63 -3.17 -22.79
C LYS A 117 12.92 -3.94 -23.91
N HIS A 118 11.61 -4.19 -23.78
CA HIS A 118 10.79 -4.77 -24.86
C HIS A 118 10.62 -3.80 -26.04
N VAL A 119 10.50 -2.50 -25.77
CA VAL A 119 10.25 -1.44 -26.75
C VAL A 119 11.54 -0.70 -27.12
N MET A 120 12.43 -0.44 -26.16
CA MET A 120 13.66 0.33 -26.38
C MET A 120 14.78 -0.05 -25.40
N PHE A 121 16.03 0.03 -25.85
CA PHE A 121 17.20 -0.14 -24.98
C PHE A 121 18.38 0.71 -25.44
N THR A 122 19.44 0.80 -24.62
CA THR A 122 20.66 1.52 -24.96
C THR A 122 21.90 0.63 -24.98
N GLU A 123 22.90 1.05 -25.76
CA GLU A 123 24.26 0.53 -25.71
C GLU A 123 25.24 1.71 -25.48
N PRO A 124 25.95 1.79 -24.33
CA PRO A 124 25.83 0.91 -23.16
C PRO A 124 24.45 0.96 -22.47
N GLU A 125 24.11 -0.10 -21.72
CA GLU A 125 22.85 -0.21 -20.97
C GLU A 125 22.78 0.77 -19.78
N VAL A 126 23.93 1.11 -19.20
CA VAL A 126 24.09 2.23 -18.26
C VAL A 126 24.68 3.41 -19.03
N ILE A 127 23.96 4.53 -19.06
CA ILE A 127 24.42 5.74 -19.77
C ILE A 127 25.42 6.49 -18.88
N GLU A 128 26.60 6.82 -19.41
CA GLU A 128 27.64 7.60 -18.72
C GLU A 128 27.71 9.03 -19.26
N ALA A 129 27.89 10.01 -18.34
CA ALA A 129 28.07 11.41 -18.73
C ALA A 129 29.35 11.61 -19.56
N GLY A 130 29.25 12.36 -20.66
CA GLY A 130 30.37 12.61 -21.58
C GLY A 130 30.74 11.47 -22.53
N LYS A 131 30.00 10.34 -22.54
CA LYS A 131 30.25 9.19 -23.45
C LYS A 131 29.29 9.18 -24.65
N PRO A 132 29.61 8.43 -25.72
CA PRO A 132 28.62 8.08 -26.74
C PRO A 132 27.62 7.04 -26.19
N VAL A 133 26.36 7.17 -26.57
CA VAL A 133 25.30 6.16 -26.38
C VAL A 133 24.56 5.92 -27.69
N THR A 134 24.23 4.65 -27.96
CA THR A 134 23.29 4.24 -29.02
C THR A 134 21.93 3.94 -28.39
N VAL A 135 20.86 4.49 -28.93
CA VAL A 135 19.46 4.19 -28.55
C VAL A 135 18.86 3.28 -29.64
N TYR A 136 18.29 2.16 -29.21
CA TYR A 136 17.59 1.17 -30.02
C TYR A 136 16.08 1.19 -29.72
N TYR A 137 15.22 1.07 -30.73
CA TYR A 137 13.75 1.18 -30.60
C TYR A 137 12.99 0.24 -31.55
N CYS A 138 12.00 -0.47 -31.03
CA CYS A 138 11.12 -1.40 -31.74
C CYS A 138 9.70 -0.80 -31.81
N PRO A 139 9.24 -0.30 -32.98
CA PRO A 139 7.92 0.33 -33.09
C PRO A 139 6.75 -0.67 -33.07
N ASP A 140 7.02 -1.96 -33.28
CA ASP A 140 6.03 -3.02 -33.56
C ASP A 140 4.89 -3.08 -32.51
N ASP A 141 5.21 -2.85 -31.24
CA ASP A 141 4.28 -2.92 -30.09
C ASP A 141 3.86 -1.53 -29.57
N THR A 142 3.92 -0.49 -30.43
CA THR A 142 3.70 0.92 -30.05
C THR A 142 2.71 1.63 -30.98
N VAL A 143 2.36 2.89 -30.66
CA VAL A 143 1.57 3.76 -31.56
C VAL A 143 2.28 4.10 -32.88
N LEU A 144 3.55 3.74 -33.06
CA LEU A 144 4.30 3.88 -34.31
C LEU A 144 4.37 2.57 -35.13
N ALA A 145 3.68 1.51 -34.72
CA ALA A 145 3.66 0.23 -35.44
C ALA A 145 3.34 0.41 -36.94
N GLY A 146 4.13 -0.23 -37.80
CA GLY A 146 4.01 -0.10 -39.25
C GLY A 146 4.56 1.20 -39.87
N SER A 147 5.15 2.11 -39.09
CA SER A 147 5.77 3.33 -39.62
C SER A 147 6.97 3.02 -40.51
N SER A 148 6.99 3.62 -41.72
CA SER A 148 8.07 3.44 -42.70
C SER A 148 9.35 4.21 -42.38
N GLN A 149 9.30 5.16 -41.43
CA GLN A 149 10.42 5.91 -40.90
C GLN A 149 10.15 6.24 -39.43
N VAL A 150 11.19 6.20 -38.59
CA VAL A 150 11.14 6.66 -37.19
C VAL A 150 12.16 7.79 -36.99
N TYR A 151 11.79 8.79 -36.20
CA TYR A 151 12.64 9.88 -35.75
C TYR A 151 12.77 9.85 -34.23
N PHE A 152 13.94 10.24 -33.73
CA PHE A 152 14.24 10.44 -32.31
C PHE A 152 14.37 11.93 -32.03
N THR A 153 13.63 12.43 -31.04
CA THR A 153 13.80 13.79 -30.49
C THR A 153 14.12 13.66 -29.02
N GLY A 154 15.15 14.35 -28.52
CA GLY A 154 15.59 14.20 -27.13
C GLY A 154 16.19 15.45 -26.50
N GLY A 155 16.26 15.45 -25.18
CA GLY A 155 16.85 16.47 -24.32
C GLY A 155 17.65 15.82 -23.19
N PHE A 156 18.08 16.64 -22.24
CA PHE A 156 18.68 16.16 -21.01
C PHE A 156 18.14 16.95 -19.82
N ASN A 157 18.22 16.33 -18.63
CA ASN A 157 17.83 16.91 -17.35
C ASN A 157 16.39 17.46 -17.36
N ARG A 158 15.40 16.59 -17.67
CA ARG A 158 13.98 16.93 -17.80
C ARG A 158 13.73 18.02 -18.85
N TRP A 159 14.38 17.87 -20.01
CA TRP A 159 14.41 18.80 -21.15
C TRP A 159 15.01 20.19 -20.88
N ALA A 160 15.38 20.53 -19.64
CA ALA A 160 15.88 21.85 -19.26
C ALA A 160 17.34 22.12 -19.69
N HIS A 161 18.07 21.09 -20.13
CA HIS A 161 19.44 21.26 -20.61
C HIS A 161 19.51 21.96 -21.98
N LYS A 162 20.41 22.95 -22.10
CA LYS A 162 20.53 23.83 -23.29
C LYS A 162 20.79 23.12 -24.62
N ARG A 163 21.35 21.92 -24.60
CA ARG A 163 21.55 21.08 -25.79
C ARG A 163 20.48 20.01 -25.83
N GLN A 164 19.64 20.09 -26.85
CA GLN A 164 18.70 19.05 -27.26
C GLN A 164 19.26 18.27 -28.46
N LEU A 165 18.51 17.27 -28.92
CA LEU A 165 18.87 16.29 -29.95
C LEU A 165 17.71 16.11 -30.93
N GLY A 166 17.99 16.18 -32.22
CA GLY A 166 16.99 15.92 -33.26
C GLY A 166 16.01 17.07 -33.52
N PRO A 167 14.87 16.80 -34.19
CA PRO A 167 14.41 15.49 -34.67
C PRO A 167 15.42 14.81 -35.60
N ALA A 168 15.88 13.62 -35.22
CA ALA A 168 16.94 12.88 -35.91
C ALA A 168 16.38 11.59 -36.48
N ALA A 169 16.47 11.40 -37.80
CA ALA A 169 16.05 10.16 -38.45
C ALA A 169 16.83 8.97 -37.86
N MET A 170 16.12 8.01 -37.29
CA MET A 170 16.73 6.76 -36.85
C MET A 170 17.09 5.93 -38.09
N ARG A 171 18.20 5.19 -38.01
CA ARG A 171 18.54 4.21 -39.05
C ARG A 171 17.64 2.98 -38.87
N PRO A 172 17.07 2.42 -39.96
CA PRO A 172 16.22 1.24 -39.88
C PRO A 172 16.99 0.01 -39.36
N PRO A 173 16.27 -1.05 -38.97
CA PRO A 173 16.88 -2.31 -38.59
C PRO A 173 17.72 -2.90 -39.74
N GLY A 174 18.77 -3.65 -39.39
CA GLY A 174 19.45 -4.52 -40.36
C GLY A 174 18.58 -5.71 -40.76
N SER A 175 19.00 -6.47 -41.78
CA SER A 175 18.22 -7.59 -42.37
C SER A 175 17.87 -8.75 -41.44
N SER A 176 18.32 -8.73 -40.18
CA SER A 176 18.00 -9.69 -39.12
C SER A 176 17.54 -9.03 -37.80
N GLY A 177 17.31 -7.72 -37.78
CA GLY A 177 16.90 -6.97 -36.58
C GLY A 177 15.48 -6.42 -36.68
N ARG A 178 14.91 -6.02 -35.53
CA ARG A 178 13.66 -5.24 -35.44
C ARG A 178 13.84 -3.80 -34.93
N HIS A 179 15.02 -3.49 -34.41
CA HIS A 179 15.29 -2.21 -33.74
C HIS A 179 15.86 -1.15 -34.69
N TRP A 180 15.19 -0.01 -34.77
CA TRP A 180 15.71 1.25 -35.30
C TRP A 180 16.79 1.80 -34.36
N GLN A 181 17.80 2.51 -34.88
CA GLN A 181 18.94 2.97 -34.07
C GLN A 181 19.41 4.41 -34.36
N VAL A 182 19.72 5.15 -33.29
CA VAL A 182 20.37 6.48 -33.33
C VAL A 182 21.53 6.51 -32.33
N ARG A 183 22.58 7.30 -32.59
CA ARG A 183 23.77 7.39 -31.71
C ARG A 183 24.23 8.83 -31.55
N PHE A 184 24.53 9.24 -30.32
CA PHE A 184 24.95 10.60 -29.98
C PHE A 184 25.87 10.63 -28.75
N ASN A 185 26.59 11.74 -28.56
CA ASN A 185 27.42 11.97 -27.36
C ASN A 185 26.59 12.66 -26.27
N VAL A 186 26.59 12.11 -25.06
CA VAL A 186 25.93 12.64 -23.86
C VAL A 186 26.74 13.83 -23.31
N PRO A 187 26.12 14.92 -22.82
CA PRO A 187 26.81 15.99 -22.08
C PRO A 187 27.56 15.47 -20.83
N LYS A 188 28.52 16.23 -20.31
CA LYS A 188 29.25 15.88 -19.07
C LYS A 188 28.48 16.22 -17.79
N ASP A 189 27.46 17.05 -17.95
CA ASP A 189 26.55 17.66 -16.99
C ASP A 189 25.11 17.13 -17.16
N ALA A 190 24.93 16.08 -17.96
CA ALA A 190 23.68 15.32 -18.01
C ALA A 190 23.61 14.34 -16.83
N LEU A 191 22.50 14.40 -16.10
CA LEU A 191 22.06 13.49 -15.05
C LEU A 191 20.93 12.57 -15.55
N GLN A 192 20.22 13.01 -16.60
CA GLN A 192 19.16 12.25 -17.25
C GLN A 192 19.11 12.55 -18.75
N LEU A 193 18.76 11.55 -19.55
CA LEU A 193 18.39 11.63 -20.96
C LEU A 193 16.87 11.57 -21.06
N ASP A 194 16.27 12.49 -21.81
CA ASP A 194 14.81 12.59 -22.04
C ASP A 194 14.53 12.45 -23.54
N PHE A 195 13.50 11.73 -23.97
CA PHE A 195 13.22 11.56 -25.41
C PHE A 195 11.81 11.07 -25.77
N VAL A 196 11.43 11.31 -27.01
CA VAL A 196 10.23 10.77 -27.69
C VAL A 196 10.60 10.25 -29.08
N PHE A 197 9.80 9.33 -29.58
CA PHE A 197 9.87 8.85 -30.97
C PHE A 197 8.70 9.41 -31.78
N SER A 198 8.90 9.61 -33.09
CA SER A 198 7.83 10.06 -33.99
C SER A 198 7.96 9.48 -35.40
N ASN A 199 6.87 9.45 -36.16
CA ASN A 199 6.89 9.04 -37.57
C ASN A 199 7.24 10.20 -38.55
N VAL A 200 7.32 11.44 -38.05
CA VAL A 200 7.67 12.66 -38.82
C VAL A 200 8.75 13.48 -38.09
N PRO A 201 9.54 14.32 -38.80
CA PRO A 201 10.53 15.20 -38.20
C PRO A 201 9.90 16.47 -37.59
N GLY A 202 9.09 16.30 -36.55
CA GLY A 202 8.34 17.38 -35.88
C GLY A 202 7.01 17.75 -36.55
N GLY A 203 6.16 18.49 -35.84
CA GLY A 203 4.80 18.84 -36.28
C GLY A 203 3.76 17.77 -35.95
N ASP A 204 2.60 17.82 -36.61
CA ASP A 204 1.38 17.04 -36.28
C ASP A 204 1.43 15.56 -36.72
N GLY A 205 2.47 14.82 -36.29
CA GLY A 205 2.60 13.39 -36.51
C GLY A 205 2.09 12.53 -35.36
N LEU A 206 2.28 11.21 -35.50
CA LEU A 206 2.18 10.29 -34.37
C LEU A 206 3.49 10.36 -33.57
N TYR A 207 3.35 10.41 -32.25
CA TYR A 207 4.45 10.35 -31.30
C TYR A 207 4.26 9.18 -30.35
N ASP A 208 5.30 8.37 -30.19
CA ASP A 208 5.43 7.56 -28.99
C ASP A 208 6.18 8.37 -27.93
N SER A 209 5.38 8.90 -27.01
CA SER A 209 5.80 9.59 -25.78
C SER A 209 5.42 8.79 -24.53
N ARG A 210 5.35 7.45 -24.61
CA ARG A 210 4.98 6.58 -23.48
C ARG A 210 3.71 7.08 -22.75
N ASN A 211 2.63 7.27 -23.50
CA ASN A 211 1.36 7.85 -23.04
C ASN A 211 1.45 9.29 -22.45
N GLY A 212 2.37 10.11 -22.94
CA GLY A 212 2.52 11.53 -22.53
C GLY A 212 3.43 11.76 -21.34
N PHE A 213 4.20 10.75 -20.92
CA PHE A 213 5.27 10.87 -19.93
C PHE A 213 6.63 11.21 -20.54
N ASP A 214 6.84 10.88 -21.83
CA ASP A 214 8.13 10.71 -22.49
C ASP A 214 8.93 9.50 -21.96
N TYR A 215 10.02 9.17 -22.65
CA TYR A 215 11.02 8.22 -22.19
C TYR A 215 12.12 8.96 -21.41
N HIS A 216 12.48 8.41 -20.25
CA HIS A 216 13.48 8.98 -19.36
C HIS A 216 14.47 7.89 -18.94
N LEU A 217 15.78 8.15 -19.09
CA LEU A 217 16.87 7.24 -18.73
C LEU A 217 17.93 7.97 -17.89
N PRO A 218 18.35 7.43 -16.74
CA PRO A 218 19.35 8.07 -15.89
C PRO A 218 20.73 8.06 -16.57
N VAL A 219 21.50 9.12 -16.33
CA VAL A 219 22.90 9.25 -16.75
C VAL A 219 23.78 9.27 -15.51
N VAL A 220 24.69 8.31 -15.40
CA VAL A 220 25.57 8.16 -14.25
C VAL A 220 26.66 9.22 -14.28
N ALA A 221 26.61 10.10 -13.28
CA ALA A 221 27.69 11.00 -12.88
C ALA A 221 28.45 10.44 -11.66
N ALA A 222 29.61 11.01 -11.35
CA ALA A 222 30.52 10.48 -10.32
C ALA A 222 30.09 10.80 -8.87
N ARG A 223 29.14 10.02 -8.34
CA ARG A 223 28.64 9.93 -6.94
C ARG A 223 27.74 11.06 -6.41
N GLY A 224 26.71 10.67 -5.63
CA GLY A 224 25.98 11.52 -4.68
C GLY A 224 24.48 11.19 -4.55
N GLU A 225 24.07 10.41 -3.53
CA GLU A 225 22.66 10.08 -3.20
C GLU A 225 22.35 10.41 -1.72
N HIS A 226 21.19 11.02 -1.41
CA HIS A 226 20.76 11.38 -0.04
C HIS A 226 19.21 11.52 0.11
N ALA A 227 18.57 10.97 1.18
CA ALA A 227 17.12 11.13 1.57
C ALA A 227 16.81 10.63 3.03
N VAL A 228 15.76 11.14 3.75
CA VAL A 228 15.28 10.73 5.14
C VAL A 228 13.78 11.14 5.48
N GLU A 229 13.07 10.52 6.47
CA GLU A 229 11.59 10.57 6.85
C GLU A 229 11.23 11.26 8.24
N MET A 230 10.16 11.11 9.10
CA MET A 230 8.95 10.27 9.47
C MET A 230 7.98 11.14 10.43
N ALA A 231 6.77 10.93 11.05
CA ALA A 231 5.71 9.89 11.39
C ALA A 231 4.23 10.50 11.46
N PRO A 232 3.06 9.80 11.57
CA PRO A 232 1.73 10.16 10.95
C PRO A 232 0.61 10.89 11.77
N VAL A 233 -0.45 11.48 11.14
CA VAL A 233 -1.49 12.34 11.82
C VAL A 233 -3.02 12.14 11.57
N ALA A 234 -3.55 11.95 10.35
CA ALA A 234 -5.02 12.05 10.10
C ALA A 234 -5.58 11.16 8.98
N LYS A 235 -6.73 10.49 9.21
CA LYS A 235 -7.28 9.43 8.34
C LYS A 235 -8.80 9.30 8.42
N VAL A 236 -9.48 9.22 7.25
CA VAL A 236 -10.87 8.72 7.10
C VAL A 236 -10.94 7.91 5.80
N GLY A 237 -10.77 6.59 5.91
CA GLY A 237 -10.60 5.71 4.74
C GLY A 237 -9.25 5.87 4.04
N GLY A 238 -9.06 5.15 2.94
CA GLY A 238 -7.77 5.02 2.26
C GLY A 238 -7.20 6.30 1.63
N LEU A 239 -7.98 7.38 1.52
CA LEU A 239 -7.49 8.68 1.05
C LEU A 239 -6.34 9.21 1.93
N GLY A 240 -6.44 9.08 3.26
CA GLY A 240 -5.38 9.51 4.17
C GLY A 240 -4.09 8.71 3.98
N ASP A 241 -4.23 7.39 3.82
CA ASP A 241 -3.10 6.49 3.58
C ASP A 241 -2.39 6.83 2.26
N VAL A 242 -3.15 7.13 1.20
CA VAL A 242 -2.61 7.52 -0.11
C VAL A 242 -1.85 8.85 -0.04
N VAL A 243 -2.46 9.93 0.45
CA VAL A 243 -1.81 11.27 0.46
C VAL A 243 -0.49 11.22 1.22
N THR A 244 -0.48 10.48 2.34
CA THR A 244 0.67 10.41 3.24
C THR A 244 1.79 9.54 2.65
N ALA A 245 1.48 8.33 2.19
CA ALA A 245 2.49 7.42 1.67
C ALA A 245 2.98 7.79 0.25
N LEU A 246 2.13 8.39 -0.60
CA LEU A 246 2.55 9.02 -1.86
C LEU A 246 3.48 10.21 -1.58
N GLY A 247 3.14 11.06 -0.61
CA GLY A 247 3.98 12.19 -0.23
C GLY A 247 5.37 11.76 0.21
N ARG A 248 5.47 10.71 1.05
CA ARG A 248 6.75 10.10 1.44
C ARG A 248 7.54 9.62 0.23
N ALA A 249 6.95 8.79 -0.61
CA ALA A 249 7.65 8.21 -1.74
C ALA A 249 8.11 9.26 -2.78
N VAL A 250 7.34 10.34 -2.97
CA VAL A 250 7.75 11.49 -3.81
C VAL A 250 8.88 12.30 -3.15
N GLN A 251 8.89 12.44 -1.83
CA GLN A 251 10.02 13.04 -1.09
C GLN A 251 11.29 12.18 -1.20
N GLU A 252 11.15 10.86 -1.23
CA GLU A 252 12.26 9.92 -1.48
C GLU A 252 12.77 9.91 -2.94
N GLU A 253 12.04 10.49 -3.90
CA GLU A 253 12.60 10.80 -5.24
C GLU A 253 13.29 12.18 -5.28
N GLY A 254 13.44 12.85 -4.11
CA GLY A 254 14.18 14.10 -3.97
C GLY A 254 13.37 15.39 -4.11
N HIS A 255 12.03 15.31 -4.13
CA HIS A 255 11.15 16.47 -4.21
C HIS A 255 10.78 17.02 -2.82
N LEU A 256 10.61 18.34 -2.70
CA LEU A 256 10.00 18.93 -1.50
C LEU A 256 8.49 18.70 -1.53
N VAL A 257 7.94 18.08 -0.49
CA VAL A 257 6.50 17.84 -0.34
C VAL A 257 5.97 18.52 0.93
N GLU A 258 5.01 19.42 0.75
CA GLU A 258 4.23 20.03 1.82
C GLU A 258 2.74 19.71 1.61
N VAL A 259 2.01 19.43 2.69
CA VAL A 259 0.59 19.01 2.64
C VAL A 259 -0.27 20.04 3.35
N ILE A 260 -1.37 20.49 2.73
CA ILE A 260 -2.30 21.45 3.35
C ILE A 260 -3.62 20.76 3.70
N LEU A 261 -4.05 20.87 4.95
CA LEU A 261 -5.25 20.25 5.51
C LEU A 261 -6.13 21.28 6.23
N PRO A 262 -7.45 21.07 6.33
CA PRO A 262 -8.26 21.80 7.30
C PRO A 262 -7.90 21.36 8.71
N ARG A 263 -7.85 22.28 9.67
CA ARG A 263 -7.70 21.94 11.09
C ARG A 263 -9.05 21.54 11.66
N TYR A 264 -9.22 20.26 12.01
CA TYR A 264 -10.41 19.76 12.70
C TYR A 264 -10.21 19.75 14.22
N ASP A 265 -11.27 19.99 15.00
CA ASP A 265 -11.17 20.02 16.48
C ASP A 265 -10.62 18.72 17.08
N PHE A 266 -10.97 17.56 16.51
CA PHE A 266 -10.48 16.26 17.01
C PHE A 266 -8.97 16.06 16.81
N PHE A 267 -8.29 16.91 16.02
CA PHE A 267 -6.82 16.92 15.93
C PHE A 267 -6.16 17.30 17.27
N LEU A 268 -6.85 18.05 18.14
CA LEU A 268 -6.40 18.34 19.50
C LEU A 268 -6.29 17.09 20.39
N GLN A 269 -6.93 15.99 20.00
CA GLN A 269 -6.91 14.70 20.70
C GLN A 269 -5.99 13.68 20.02
N SER A 270 -5.35 14.02 18.90
CA SER A 270 -4.42 13.13 18.20
C SER A 270 -3.10 13.00 18.98
N PRO A 271 -2.69 11.80 19.41
CA PRO A 271 -1.44 11.61 20.17
C PRO A 271 -0.19 12.07 19.42
N VAL A 272 -0.21 12.11 18.09
CA VAL A 272 0.96 12.53 17.29
C VAL A 272 1.02 14.05 17.13
N LEU A 273 -0.10 14.77 17.06
CA LEU A 273 -0.08 16.24 17.05
C LEU A 273 0.20 16.85 18.43
N ALA A 274 0.10 16.07 19.51
CA ALA A 274 0.32 16.52 20.87
C ALA A 274 1.72 17.14 21.04
N GLY A 275 1.76 18.45 21.29
CA GLY A 275 3.00 19.23 21.41
C GLY A 275 3.76 19.51 20.10
N GLN A 276 3.34 18.94 18.96
CA GLN A 276 4.02 19.13 17.68
C GLN A 276 3.55 20.37 16.90
N MET A 277 2.28 20.76 17.02
CA MET A 277 1.73 21.90 16.27
C MET A 277 2.36 23.23 16.69
N ARG A 278 2.96 23.93 15.73
CA ARG A 278 3.55 25.27 15.86
C ARG A 278 2.71 26.27 15.08
N TYR A 279 2.67 27.53 15.52
CA TYR A 279 2.09 28.62 14.74
C TYR A 279 2.99 28.93 13.52
N GLU A 280 2.39 29.12 12.34
CA GLU A 280 3.08 29.46 11.09
C GLU A 280 2.77 30.91 10.67
N THR A 281 1.48 31.27 10.55
CA THR A 281 1.03 32.62 10.17
C THR A 281 -0.47 32.82 10.47
N GLU A 282 -0.98 34.04 10.32
CA GLU A 282 -2.41 34.37 10.31
C GLU A 282 -2.73 35.47 9.29
N PHE A 283 -3.96 35.52 8.79
CA PHE A 283 -4.45 36.55 7.87
C PHE A 283 -5.98 36.66 7.90
N ASP A 284 -6.52 37.78 7.42
CA ASP A 284 -7.97 37.97 7.25
C ASP A 284 -8.40 37.55 5.84
N TRP A 285 -9.37 36.64 5.75
CA TRP A 285 -9.96 36.23 4.46
C TRP A 285 -11.39 35.71 4.65
N GLY A 286 -12.24 35.87 3.63
CA GLY A 286 -13.61 35.32 3.64
C GLY A 286 -14.49 35.82 4.79
N GLY A 287 -14.20 37.02 5.32
CA GLY A 287 -14.91 37.61 6.46
C GLY A 287 -14.51 37.06 7.84
N THR A 288 -13.39 36.35 7.96
CA THR A 288 -12.91 35.82 9.26
C THR A 288 -11.37 35.84 9.35
N ARG A 289 -10.85 35.71 10.58
CA ARG A 289 -9.41 35.46 10.80
C ARG A 289 -9.12 34.00 10.49
N ILE A 290 -8.04 33.75 9.77
CA ILE A 290 -7.53 32.41 9.49
C ILE A 290 -6.17 32.28 10.15
N PHE A 291 -6.05 31.30 11.03
CA PHE A 291 -4.78 30.88 11.62
C PHE A 291 -4.23 29.70 10.83
N VAL A 292 -2.91 29.66 10.66
CA VAL A 292 -2.19 28.52 10.08
C VAL A 292 -1.21 28.00 11.11
N SER A 293 -1.29 26.70 11.35
CA SER A 293 -0.32 25.96 12.17
C SER A 293 0.38 24.90 11.33
N THR A 294 1.57 24.47 11.74
CA THR A 294 2.38 23.45 11.05
C THR A 294 2.87 22.37 12.00
N ALA A 295 3.03 21.15 11.50
CA ALA A 295 3.72 20.04 12.17
C ALA A 295 4.43 19.18 11.11
N ILE A 296 5.39 18.35 11.54
CA ILE A 296 5.98 17.32 10.67
C ILE A 296 5.17 16.04 10.82
N VAL A 297 4.80 15.44 9.70
CA VAL A 297 3.84 14.35 9.59
C VAL A 297 4.31 13.41 8.48
N GLU A 298 4.77 12.22 8.86
CA GLU A 298 5.44 11.26 7.98
C GLU A 298 6.62 11.86 7.22
N GLY A 299 7.39 12.74 7.88
CA GLY A 299 8.50 13.48 7.27
C GLY A 299 8.04 14.60 6.33
N LEU A 300 6.74 14.68 6.03
CA LEU A 300 6.12 15.73 5.25
C LEU A 300 5.79 16.91 6.16
N ARG A 301 5.92 18.13 5.66
CA ARG A 301 5.46 19.30 6.40
C ARG A 301 3.97 19.52 6.16
N CYS A 302 3.16 19.29 7.19
CA CYS A 302 1.75 19.60 7.16
C CYS A 302 1.48 21.06 7.57
N PHE A 303 0.52 21.69 6.92
CA PHE A 303 -0.11 22.94 7.32
C PHE A 303 -1.59 22.70 7.62
N PHE A 304 -2.07 23.29 8.71
CA PHE A 304 -3.44 23.15 9.21
C PHE A 304 -4.12 24.51 9.21
N ILE A 305 -5.11 24.68 8.32
CA ILE A 305 -5.88 25.92 8.13
C ILE A 305 -7.05 25.96 9.13
N GLU A 306 -7.03 26.92 10.06
CA GLU A 306 -8.06 27.15 11.09
C GLU A 306 -8.80 28.49 10.84
N PRO A 307 -9.96 28.48 10.17
CA PRO A 307 -10.81 29.67 10.10
C PRO A 307 -11.64 29.84 11.38
N ARG A 308 -11.68 31.06 11.92
CA ARG A 308 -12.44 31.40 13.15
C ARG A 308 -13.96 31.47 12.97
N ASN A 309 -14.49 30.90 11.89
CA ASN A 309 -15.91 30.74 11.59
C ASN A 309 -16.48 29.37 12.02
N SER A 310 -15.68 28.55 12.72
CA SER A 310 -16.04 27.21 13.22
C SER A 310 -16.42 26.18 12.15
N PHE A 311 -16.08 26.40 10.87
CA PHE A 311 -16.42 25.48 9.77
C PHE A 311 -15.91 24.04 9.98
N PHE A 312 -14.76 23.87 10.63
CA PHE A 312 -14.12 22.58 10.88
C PHE A 312 -14.23 22.10 12.34
N ALA A 313 -15.09 22.77 13.14
CA ALA A 313 -15.50 22.34 14.47
C ALA A 313 -16.52 21.18 14.38
N THR A 314 -16.07 20.05 13.82
CA THR A 314 -16.90 18.87 13.53
C THR A 314 -16.21 17.59 14.02
N PRO A 315 -16.95 16.63 14.63
CA PRO A 315 -16.37 15.43 15.22
C PRO A 315 -15.85 14.41 14.19
N THR A 316 -16.16 14.60 12.91
CA THR A 316 -15.67 13.76 11.80
C THR A 316 -15.37 14.62 10.57
N VAL A 317 -14.50 14.14 9.68
CA VAL A 317 -14.05 14.86 8.47
C VAL A 317 -15.21 15.31 7.57
N TYR A 318 -16.24 14.48 7.37
CA TYR A 318 -17.40 14.80 6.54
C TYR A 318 -18.67 15.11 7.33
N GLY A 319 -18.58 15.19 8.66
CA GLY A 319 -19.71 15.54 9.52
C GLY A 319 -20.13 17.00 9.33
N ALA A 320 -21.42 17.26 9.50
CA ALA A 320 -22.01 18.60 9.54
C ALA A 320 -22.60 18.85 10.93
N THR A 321 -22.20 19.95 11.58
CA THR A 321 -22.85 20.47 12.79
C THR A 321 -24.03 21.37 12.38
N MET A 322 -25.23 21.10 12.91
CA MET A 322 -26.40 21.99 12.71
C MET A 322 -26.29 23.24 13.58
N THR A 323 -25.32 24.10 13.27
CA THR A 323 -25.16 25.41 13.91
C THR A 323 -26.25 26.35 13.39
N ARG A 324 -26.97 27.01 14.30
CA ARG A 324 -28.28 27.68 14.09
C ARG A 324 -28.31 28.84 13.08
N VAL A 325 -27.18 29.16 12.44
CA VAL A 325 -26.99 30.28 11.49
C VAL A 325 -27.09 29.81 10.03
N MET A 326 -27.10 28.50 9.75
CA MET A 326 -27.06 27.95 8.38
C MET A 326 -28.21 26.97 8.07
N ALA A 327 -29.38 27.18 8.68
CA ALA A 327 -30.54 26.30 8.50
C ALA A 327 -31.14 26.32 7.07
N ASP A 328 -30.98 27.43 6.35
CA ASP A 328 -31.64 27.68 5.05
C ASP A 328 -31.01 26.94 3.86
N CYS A 329 -30.01 26.09 4.10
CA CYS A 329 -29.27 25.34 3.08
C CYS A 329 -29.27 23.82 3.33
N ALA A 330 -30.42 23.26 3.74
CA ALA A 330 -30.60 21.84 3.98
C ALA A 330 -30.35 20.98 2.72
N GLY A 331 -29.13 20.48 2.55
CA GLY A 331 -28.70 19.66 1.42
C GLY A 331 -27.16 19.57 1.33
N SER A 332 -26.66 18.95 0.26
CA SER A 332 -25.22 18.76 0.02
C SER A 332 -24.41 20.06 -0.10
N GLY A 333 -25.07 21.20 -0.34
CA GLY A 333 -24.43 22.51 -0.48
C GLY A 333 -23.65 22.97 0.75
N LEU A 334 -24.09 22.65 1.97
CA LEU A 334 -23.36 23.00 3.20
C LEU A 334 -21.94 22.42 3.23
N LEU A 335 -21.80 21.18 2.76
CA LEU A 335 -20.51 20.49 2.72
C LEU A 335 -19.60 21.09 1.63
N TRP A 336 -20.18 21.51 0.50
CA TRP A 336 -19.44 22.19 -0.58
C TRP A 336 -18.93 23.56 -0.13
N VAL A 337 -19.77 24.42 0.46
CA VAL A 337 -19.38 25.76 0.94
C VAL A 337 -18.19 25.69 1.88
N ARG A 338 -18.16 24.70 2.79
CA ARG A 338 -17.03 24.49 3.70
C ARG A 338 -15.73 24.15 2.96
N PHE A 339 -15.77 23.20 2.03
CA PHE A 339 -14.57 22.77 1.32
C PHE A 339 -14.12 23.80 0.26
N ASP A 340 -15.04 24.49 -0.39
CA ASP A 340 -14.77 25.62 -1.28
C ASP A 340 -14.07 26.77 -0.53
N PHE A 341 -14.54 27.08 0.69
CA PHE A 341 -13.86 28.03 1.59
C PHE A 341 -12.44 27.58 1.90
N PHE A 342 -12.21 26.31 2.25
CA PHE A 342 -10.87 25.78 2.51
C PHE A 342 -9.97 25.83 1.26
N CYS A 343 -10.48 25.51 0.08
CA CYS A 343 -9.75 25.60 -1.18
C CYS A 343 -9.20 27.02 -1.41
N LYS A 344 -10.05 28.04 -1.27
CA LYS A 344 -9.62 29.43 -1.41
C LYS A 344 -8.75 29.90 -0.25
N ALA A 345 -9.00 29.49 0.99
CA ALA A 345 -8.15 29.83 2.14
C ALA A 345 -6.74 29.23 2.04
N ALA A 346 -6.58 28.04 1.46
CA ALA A 346 -5.28 27.45 1.17
C ALA A 346 -4.53 28.22 0.06
N LEU A 347 -5.22 28.66 -0.99
CA LEU A 347 -4.66 29.51 -2.04
C LEU A 347 -4.26 30.91 -1.51
N GLU A 348 -5.08 31.51 -0.63
CA GLU A 348 -4.75 32.77 0.05
C GLU A 348 -3.52 32.61 0.96
N PHE A 349 -3.41 31.50 1.72
CA PHE A 349 -2.21 31.19 2.50
C PHE A 349 -0.94 31.15 1.63
N LEU A 350 -1.00 30.48 0.48
CA LEU A 350 0.12 30.45 -0.47
C LEU A 350 0.47 31.86 -0.98
N LEU A 351 -0.53 32.64 -1.38
CA LEU A 351 -0.35 34.01 -1.86
C LEU A 351 0.25 34.93 -0.79
N LYS A 352 -0.28 34.95 0.45
CA LYS A 352 0.23 35.79 1.55
C LYS A 352 1.64 35.41 1.99
N THR A 353 2.02 34.15 1.88
CA THR A 353 3.35 33.65 2.27
C THR A 353 4.34 33.56 1.12
N GLY A 354 3.94 33.99 -0.09
CA GLY A 354 4.77 33.94 -1.30
C GLY A 354 5.14 32.52 -1.75
N ARG A 355 4.41 31.48 -1.31
CA ARG A 355 4.71 30.08 -1.61
C ARG A 355 4.26 29.74 -3.03
N GLN A 356 5.22 29.38 -3.85
CA GLN A 356 5.07 29.11 -5.29
C GLN A 356 5.55 27.68 -5.59
N PRO A 357 4.79 26.63 -5.17
CA PRO A 357 5.12 25.26 -5.53
C PRO A 357 5.04 25.06 -7.05
N ASP A 358 5.80 24.12 -7.59
CA ASP A 358 5.72 23.78 -9.02
C ASP A 358 4.39 23.10 -9.38
N ILE A 359 3.85 22.34 -8.42
CA ILE A 359 2.60 21.56 -8.55
C ILE A 359 1.66 21.91 -7.38
N LEU A 360 0.38 22.09 -7.67
CA LEU A 360 -0.71 21.96 -6.70
C LEU A 360 -1.47 20.67 -6.98
N HIS A 361 -1.21 19.63 -6.17
CA HIS A 361 -1.91 18.35 -6.28
C HIS A 361 -3.13 18.33 -5.36
N CYS A 362 -4.30 18.31 -5.99
CA CYS A 362 -5.60 18.27 -5.34
C CYS A 362 -6.15 16.83 -5.34
N HIS A 363 -6.71 16.39 -4.21
CA HIS A 363 -7.31 15.06 -4.06
C HIS A 363 -8.82 15.14 -3.78
N ASP A 364 -9.59 14.48 -4.64
CA ASP A 364 -11.04 14.30 -4.59
C ASP A 364 -11.88 15.60 -4.56
N TRP A 365 -13.20 15.48 -4.70
CA TRP A 365 -14.14 16.61 -4.80
C TRP A 365 -14.02 17.66 -3.69
N SER A 366 -13.49 17.29 -2.51
CA SER A 366 -13.24 18.18 -1.37
C SER A 366 -12.07 19.17 -1.57
N THR A 367 -11.28 19.03 -2.63
CA THR A 367 -10.25 20.02 -3.04
C THR A 367 -10.41 20.52 -4.47
N ALA A 368 -11.39 20.00 -5.22
CA ALA A 368 -11.64 20.29 -6.63
C ALA A 368 -11.71 21.79 -6.98
N HIS A 369 -12.28 22.61 -6.09
CA HIS A 369 -12.46 24.05 -6.34
C HIS A 369 -11.12 24.82 -6.41
N VAL A 370 -10.02 24.27 -5.88
CA VAL A 370 -8.66 24.82 -6.07
C VAL A 370 -8.34 24.98 -7.55
N ALA A 371 -8.71 24.03 -8.41
CA ALA A 371 -8.34 24.06 -9.83
C ALA A 371 -8.88 25.29 -10.55
N LYS A 372 -10.14 25.63 -10.32
CA LYS A 372 -10.77 26.81 -10.92
C LYS A 372 -10.32 28.09 -10.25
N SER A 373 -10.37 28.15 -8.92
CA SER A 373 -9.98 29.36 -8.19
C SER A 373 -8.52 29.74 -8.40
N PHE A 374 -7.63 28.77 -8.60
CA PHE A 374 -6.25 29.06 -8.98
C PHE A 374 -6.19 29.97 -10.21
N TRP A 375 -6.88 29.64 -11.30
CA TRP A 375 -6.87 30.42 -12.53
C TRP A 375 -7.72 31.70 -12.47
N GLU A 376 -8.89 31.66 -11.84
CA GLU A 376 -9.83 32.79 -11.80
C GLU A 376 -9.49 33.83 -10.71
N ASP A 377 -9.15 33.39 -9.49
CA ASP A 377 -9.02 34.26 -8.31
C ASP A 377 -7.56 34.57 -7.91
N TYR A 378 -6.57 33.75 -8.28
CA TYR A 378 -5.22 33.80 -7.67
C TYR A 378 -4.03 33.99 -8.63
N GLN A 379 -4.05 33.34 -9.79
CA GLN A 379 -3.00 33.43 -10.80
C GLN A 379 -2.80 34.89 -11.30
N PRO A 380 -3.86 35.68 -11.59
CA PRO A 380 -3.72 37.08 -12.02
C PRO A 380 -3.18 38.02 -10.92
N TYR A 381 -3.27 37.60 -9.65
CA TYR A 381 -2.92 38.41 -8.48
C TYR A 381 -1.59 38.02 -7.83
N GLY A 382 -0.86 37.06 -8.42
CA GLY A 382 0.54 36.78 -8.11
C GLY A 382 0.91 35.32 -7.97
N LEU A 383 -0.05 34.39 -7.84
CA LEU A 383 0.23 32.96 -7.68
C LEU A 383 0.50 32.29 -9.05
N SER A 384 1.52 32.76 -9.75
CA SER A 384 1.70 32.55 -11.19
C SER A 384 2.45 31.29 -11.61
N LYS A 385 3.16 30.61 -10.69
CA LYS A 385 4.03 29.46 -11.01
C LYS A 385 3.33 28.09 -11.06
N PRO A 386 2.43 27.72 -10.14
CA PRO A 386 1.99 26.32 -10.02
C PRO A 386 1.22 25.80 -11.23
N LYS A 387 1.33 24.49 -11.48
CA LYS A 387 0.38 23.73 -12.33
C LYS A 387 -0.56 22.95 -11.43
N VAL A 388 -1.87 22.94 -11.72
CA VAL A 388 -2.84 22.19 -10.93
C VAL A 388 -3.02 20.78 -11.49
N ILE A 389 -2.92 19.79 -10.60
CA ILE A 389 -3.17 18.37 -10.87
C ILE A 389 -4.28 17.87 -9.95
N PHE A 390 -5.16 17.01 -10.44
CA PHE A 390 -6.29 16.48 -9.68
C PHE A 390 -6.30 14.95 -9.66
N THR A 391 -6.54 14.32 -8.50
CA THR A 391 -6.75 12.86 -8.40
C THR A 391 -8.16 12.54 -7.92
N ILE A 392 -8.90 11.80 -8.74
CA ILE A 392 -10.20 11.21 -8.40
C ILE A 392 -9.97 9.94 -7.58
N HIS A 393 -10.46 9.92 -6.33
CA HIS A 393 -10.37 8.73 -5.46
C HIS A 393 -11.62 7.85 -5.52
N ASN A 394 -12.82 8.42 -5.76
CA ASN A 394 -14.05 7.66 -5.96
C ASN A 394 -15.09 8.48 -6.75
N MET A 395 -15.45 8.02 -7.95
CA MET A 395 -16.32 8.78 -8.87
C MET A 395 -17.78 8.91 -8.42
N ASN A 396 -18.20 8.23 -7.35
CA ASN A 396 -19.57 8.35 -6.83
C ASN A 396 -19.79 9.57 -5.91
N TYR A 397 -18.76 10.35 -5.61
CA TYR A 397 -18.86 11.55 -4.77
C TYR A 397 -18.49 12.81 -5.54
N GLY A 398 -19.32 13.86 -5.42
CA GLY A 398 -18.98 15.20 -5.90
C GLY A 398 -18.76 15.35 -7.41
N GLN A 399 -19.34 14.50 -8.25
CA GLN A 399 -19.17 14.46 -9.72
C GLN A 399 -19.21 15.83 -10.43
N LYS A 400 -20.07 16.76 -10.00
CA LYS A 400 -20.11 18.14 -10.55
C LYS A 400 -18.84 18.95 -10.27
N LYS A 401 -18.27 18.80 -9.07
CA LYS A 401 -16.99 19.40 -8.67
C LYS A 401 -15.82 18.69 -9.36
N ILE A 402 -15.89 17.38 -9.55
CA ILE A 402 -14.92 16.63 -10.36
C ILE A 402 -14.90 17.14 -11.81
N ALA A 403 -16.05 17.43 -12.41
CA ALA A 403 -16.13 18.04 -13.75
C ALA A 403 -15.44 19.42 -13.80
N GLU A 404 -15.74 20.29 -12.83
CA GLU A 404 -15.10 21.61 -12.69
C GLU A 404 -13.56 21.49 -12.52
N ALA A 405 -13.08 20.53 -11.73
CA ALA A 405 -11.64 20.28 -11.60
C ALA A 405 -11.01 19.71 -12.89
N ALA A 406 -11.67 18.75 -13.55
CA ALA A 406 -11.22 18.15 -14.80
C ALA A 406 -11.11 19.19 -15.93
N GLU A 407 -11.99 20.19 -15.95
CA GLU A 407 -11.92 21.30 -16.90
C GLU A 407 -10.69 22.20 -16.66
N PHE A 408 -10.45 22.64 -15.41
CA PHE A 408 -9.43 23.66 -15.09
C PHE A 408 -8.02 23.14 -14.77
N CYS A 409 -7.83 21.86 -14.45
CA CYS A 409 -6.49 21.28 -14.21
C CYS A 409 -5.65 21.12 -15.50
N GLN A 410 -4.32 21.04 -15.37
CA GLN A 410 -3.43 20.70 -16.50
C GLN A 410 -3.47 19.22 -16.84
N LYS A 411 -3.52 18.38 -15.81
CA LYS A 411 -3.65 16.92 -15.89
C LYS A 411 -4.49 16.45 -14.72
N PHE A 412 -5.23 15.37 -14.91
CA PHE A 412 -5.87 14.68 -13.80
C PHE A 412 -5.73 13.16 -13.93
N THR A 413 -5.89 12.47 -12.81
CA THR A 413 -5.74 11.03 -12.76
C THR A 413 -6.78 10.39 -11.83
N THR A 414 -6.83 9.07 -11.84
CA THR A 414 -7.52 8.27 -10.85
C THR A 414 -6.67 7.06 -10.48
N VAL A 415 -7.04 6.40 -9.38
CA VAL A 415 -6.16 5.53 -8.60
C VAL A 415 -5.94 4.11 -9.18
N SER A 416 -6.17 3.94 -10.50
CA SER A 416 -6.04 2.68 -11.26
C SER A 416 -6.13 2.92 -12.78
N PRO A 417 -5.23 2.33 -13.61
CA PRO A 417 -5.38 2.25 -15.06
C PRO A 417 -6.71 1.66 -15.55
N THR A 418 -7.15 0.51 -15.03
CA THR A 418 -8.45 -0.09 -15.41
C THR A 418 -9.60 0.83 -15.01
N TYR A 419 -9.59 1.41 -13.81
CA TYR A 419 -10.67 2.30 -13.37
C TYR A 419 -10.73 3.57 -14.22
N ALA A 420 -9.59 4.12 -14.65
CA ALA A 420 -9.54 5.25 -15.59
C ALA A 420 -10.21 4.91 -16.94
N PHE A 421 -10.05 3.67 -17.42
CA PHE A 421 -10.79 3.18 -18.59
C PHE A 421 -12.29 3.01 -18.29
N GLU A 422 -12.66 2.38 -17.17
CA GLU A 422 -14.06 2.19 -16.74
C GLU A 422 -14.83 3.52 -16.61
N VAL A 423 -14.21 4.58 -16.06
CA VAL A 423 -14.85 5.90 -15.87
C VAL A 423 -14.60 6.90 -17.00
N GLY A 424 -13.77 6.58 -18.00
CA GLY A 424 -13.37 7.51 -19.07
C GLY A 424 -14.55 8.05 -19.91
N SER A 425 -15.64 7.28 -19.99
CA SER A 425 -16.89 7.66 -20.68
C SER A 425 -17.85 8.49 -19.83
N HIS A 426 -17.58 8.67 -18.52
CA HIS A 426 -18.46 9.40 -17.62
C HIS A 426 -18.54 10.88 -18.01
N PRO A 427 -19.72 11.54 -17.99
CA PRO A 427 -19.88 12.91 -18.52
C PRO A 427 -18.94 13.97 -17.91
N ALA A 428 -18.55 13.80 -16.65
CA ALA A 428 -17.59 14.65 -15.94
C ALA A 428 -16.10 14.44 -16.34
N ILE A 429 -15.81 13.48 -17.23
CA ILE A 429 -14.45 13.08 -17.66
C ILE A 429 -14.34 13.07 -19.19
N ALA A 430 -15.38 12.63 -19.90
CA ALA A 430 -15.36 12.35 -21.34
C ALA A 430 -14.80 13.49 -22.21
N GLY A 431 -15.13 14.75 -21.91
CA GLY A 431 -14.62 15.93 -22.64
C GLY A 431 -13.14 16.29 -22.37
N GLN A 432 -12.52 15.68 -21.37
CA GLN A 432 -11.18 16.01 -20.86
C GLN A 432 -10.22 14.80 -20.87
N THR A 433 -10.60 13.70 -21.54
CA THR A 433 -9.84 12.44 -21.60
C THR A 433 -8.40 12.59 -22.12
N HIS A 434 -8.14 13.56 -23.00
CA HIS A 434 -6.80 13.89 -23.52
C HIS A 434 -5.77 14.31 -22.43
N LYS A 435 -6.22 14.63 -21.22
CA LYS A 435 -5.38 14.94 -20.05
C LYS A 435 -5.73 14.09 -18.82
N PHE A 436 -6.41 12.96 -19.03
CA PHE A 436 -6.77 11.96 -18.01
C PHE A 436 -5.93 10.69 -18.15
N MET A 437 -5.61 10.05 -17.02
CA MET A 437 -4.94 8.75 -16.98
C MET A 437 -5.21 8.02 -15.66
N GLY A 438 -4.83 6.75 -15.54
CA GLY A 438 -4.88 6.02 -14.27
C GLY A 438 -3.48 5.72 -13.73
N ILE A 439 -3.23 6.03 -12.47
CA ILE A 439 -2.00 5.66 -11.75
C ILE A 439 -2.41 4.83 -10.53
N ARG A 440 -1.95 3.58 -10.49
CA ARG A 440 -2.29 2.62 -9.42
C ARG A 440 -1.74 3.11 -8.07
N ASN A 441 -2.50 3.00 -6.98
CA ASN A 441 -1.93 3.24 -5.64
C ASN A 441 -0.91 2.17 -5.25
N GLY A 442 -0.08 2.49 -4.25
CA GLY A 442 0.60 1.52 -3.40
C GLY A 442 -0.08 1.37 -2.03
N ILE A 443 0.47 0.50 -1.18
CA ILE A 443 0.17 0.42 0.26
C ILE A 443 1.33 0.98 1.09
N ASP A 444 1.02 1.42 2.30
CA ASP A 444 2.04 1.72 3.31
C ASP A 444 2.59 0.41 3.90
N THR A 445 3.82 0.05 3.51
CA THR A 445 4.42 -1.25 3.88
C THR A 445 5.01 -1.30 5.29
N GLU A 446 5.05 -0.17 6.00
CA GLU A 446 5.49 -0.08 7.40
C GLU A 446 4.31 -0.26 8.34
N LEU A 447 3.20 0.46 8.09
CA LEU A 447 1.92 0.21 8.74
C LEU A 447 1.45 -1.23 8.49
N TRP A 448 1.59 -1.73 7.27
CA TRP A 448 1.21 -3.09 6.88
C TRP A 448 2.44 -4.04 6.82
N SER A 449 3.23 -4.08 7.90
CA SER A 449 4.45 -4.90 8.00
C SER A 449 4.29 -6.17 8.86
N PRO A 450 4.15 -7.38 8.30
CA PRO A 450 4.01 -8.61 9.10
C PRO A 450 5.27 -8.97 9.92
N THR A 451 6.44 -8.40 9.58
CA THR A 451 7.71 -8.60 10.28
C THR A 451 7.91 -7.69 11.49
N GLU A 452 7.09 -6.65 11.68
CA GLU A 452 7.26 -5.65 12.75
C GLU A 452 5.95 -5.29 13.49
N ASN A 453 4.80 -5.81 13.05
CA ASN A 453 3.49 -5.43 13.56
C ASN A 453 3.22 -5.94 14.99
N ILE A 454 3.10 -5.00 15.91
CA ILE A 454 2.84 -5.19 17.36
C ILE A 454 1.49 -5.84 17.69
N PHE A 455 0.55 -5.91 16.75
CA PHE A 455 -0.76 -6.55 16.95
C PHE A 455 -0.75 -8.05 16.64
N LEU A 456 0.35 -8.59 16.11
CA LEU A 456 0.48 -10.01 15.77
C LEU A 456 1.07 -10.81 16.95
N PRO A 457 0.63 -12.05 17.18
CA PRO A 457 1.19 -12.92 18.23
C PRO A 457 2.61 -13.40 17.90
N MET A 458 3.00 -13.37 16.63
CA MET A 458 4.35 -13.68 16.14
C MET A 458 4.58 -12.91 14.83
N PRO A 459 5.69 -12.15 14.68
CA PRO A 459 6.06 -11.55 13.40
C PRO A 459 6.56 -12.60 12.41
N TYR A 460 6.36 -12.37 11.11
CA TYR A 460 6.76 -13.31 10.06
C TYR A 460 6.99 -12.64 8.69
N ASP A 461 7.70 -13.35 7.83
CA ASP A 461 7.97 -13.02 6.42
C ASP A 461 7.45 -14.14 5.49
N ALA A 462 7.82 -14.10 4.21
CA ALA A 462 7.38 -15.06 3.20
C ALA A 462 7.94 -16.49 3.40
N ASP A 463 9.02 -16.64 4.16
CA ASP A 463 9.71 -17.92 4.38
C ASP A 463 9.28 -18.55 5.72
N THR A 464 8.86 -17.71 6.68
CA THR A 464 8.30 -18.10 8.00
C THR A 464 6.76 -18.05 8.08
N ALA A 465 6.09 -17.76 6.96
CA ALA A 465 4.65 -17.50 6.87
C ALA A 465 3.76 -18.62 7.45
N GLU A 466 4.16 -19.89 7.35
CA GLU A 466 3.34 -21.00 7.85
C GLU A 466 3.07 -20.92 9.36
N GLU A 467 4.14 -20.74 10.15
CA GLU A 467 4.08 -20.64 11.61
C GLU A 467 3.48 -19.30 12.05
N GLY A 468 3.89 -18.19 11.43
CA GLY A 468 3.34 -16.86 11.73
C GLY A 468 1.83 -16.77 11.51
N LYS A 469 1.35 -17.24 10.35
CA LYS A 469 -0.09 -17.33 10.06
C LYS A 469 -0.78 -18.38 10.92
N ARG A 470 -0.10 -19.43 11.40
CA ARG A 470 -0.69 -20.41 12.34
C ARG A 470 -0.99 -19.75 13.69
N ARG A 471 -0.02 -19.03 14.27
CA ARG A 471 -0.24 -18.27 15.52
C ARG A 471 -1.34 -17.22 15.35
N ALA A 472 -1.37 -16.54 14.21
CA ALA A 472 -2.44 -15.58 13.91
C ALA A 472 -3.82 -16.24 13.76
N ARG A 473 -3.93 -17.40 13.10
CA ARG A 473 -5.17 -18.21 13.01
C ARG A 473 -5.68 -18.61 14.40
N GLU A 474 -4.79 -19.03 15.30
CA GLU A 474 -5.14 -19.47 16.66
C GLU A 474 -5.65 -18.32 17.53
N GLU A 475 -4.95 -17.17 17.56
CA GLU A 475 -5.39 -15.99 18.30
C GLU A 475 -6.66 -15.35 17.67
N LEU A 476 -6.82 -15.41 16.34
CA LEU A 476 -8.03 -14.96 15.66
C LEU A 476 -9.24 -15.81 16.07
N ARG A 477 -9.15 -17.14 15.95
CA ARG A 477 -10.20 -18.10 16.35
C ARG A 477 -10.63 -17.89 17.80
N LYS A 478 -9.66 -17.71 18.70
CA LYS A 478 -9.87 -17.41 20.12
C LYS A 478 -10.61 -16.08 20.33
N ARG A 479 -10.27 -15.02 19.59
CA ARG A 479 -10.97 -13.71 19.69
C ARG A 479 -12.36 -13.69 19.05
N THR A 480 -12.62 -14.55 18.06
CA THR A 480 -13.94 -14.69 17.41
C THR A 480 -14.80 -15.81 18.00
N ASN A 481 -14.30 -16.52 19.02
CA ASN A 481 -14.94 -17.70 19.64
C ASN A 481 -15.24 -18.85 18.65
N MET A 482 -14.48 -18.94 17.55
CA MET A 482 -14.60 -20.04 16.59
C MET A 482 -13.94 -21.32 17.16
N SER A 483 -14.56 -22.47 16.97
CA SER A 483 -14.16 -23.76 17.57
C SER A 483 -14.22 -24.92 16.57
N GLY A 484 -13.85 -26.15 16.99
CA GLY A 484 -13.96 -27.34 16.14
C GLY A 484 -13.02 -27.38 14.93
N TRP A 485 -11.85 -26.73 14.99
CA TRP A 485 -10.94 -26.62 13.84
C TRP A 485 -9.96 -27.80 13.71
N GLN A 486 -9.95 -28.43 12.54
CA GLN A 486 -8.88 -29.32 12.06
C GLN A 486 -8.59 -28.91 10.61
N ASP A 487 -7.63 -28.01 10.42
CA ASP A 487 -7.19 -27.45 9.12
C ASP A 487 -8.26 -26.82 8.20
N LYS A 488 -9.44 -26.43 8.75
CA LYS A 488 -10.41 -25.56 8.07
C LYS A 488 -9.78 -24.23 7.63
N ALA A 489 -10.05 -23.79 6.41
CA ALA A 489 -9.66 -22.47 5.91
C ALA A 489 -10.31 -21.35 6.71
N ILE A 490 -9.63 -20.21 6.87
CA ILE A 490 -10.28 -18.95 7.27
C ILE A 490 -10.45 -18.05 6.04
N VAL A 491 -11.70 -17.85 5.63
CA VAL A 491 -12.13 -16.86 4.63
C VAL A 491 -12.55 -15.60 5.37
N ALA A 492 -12.05 -14.44 4.98
CA ALA A 492 -12.36 -13.19 5.66
C ALA A 492 -12.69 -12.02 4.73
N VAL A 493 -13.46 -11.07 5.27
CA VAL A 493 -13.84 -9.81 4.62
C VAL A 493 -13.55 -8.65 5.58
N VAL A 494 -12.74 -7.69 5.12
CA VAL A 494 -12.39 -6.47 5.86
C VAL A 494 -12.82 -5.26 5.01
N SER A 495 -14.04 -4.77 5.23
CA SER A 495 -14.64 -3.71 4.41
C SER A 495 -15.82 -3.02 5.11
N ARG A 496 -16.07 -1.75 4.78
CA ARG A 496 -17.38 -1.12 5.01
C ARG A 496 -18.46 -1.91 4.26
N LEU A 497 -19.64 -2.04 4.87
CA LEU A 497 -20.79 -2.69 4.26
C LEU A 497 -21.63 -1.63 3.53
N THR A 498 -21.39 -1.48 2.22
CA THR A 498 -22.13 -0.55 1.34
C THR A 498 -22.41 -1.19 -0.02
N PRO A 499 -23.38 -0.69 -0.81
CA PRO A 499 -23.65 -1.21 -2.16
C PRO A 499 -22.47 -1.19 -3.15
N GLN A 500 -21.42 -0.39 -2.89
CA GLN A 500 -20.15 -0.45 -3.64
C GLN A 500 -19.44 -1.80 -3.45
N LYS A 501 -19.52 -2.37 -2.25
CA LYS A 501 -18.66 -3.47 -1.77
C LYS A 501 -19.28 -4.86 -1.97
N GLY A 502 -20.35 -4.96 -2.76
CA GLY A 502 -21.00 -6.24 -3.07
C GLY A 502 -21.61 -6.91 -1.84
N VAL A 503 -22.32 -6.15 -1.00
CA VAL A 503 -22.90 -6.66 0.26
C VAL A 503 -23.77 -7.91 0.11
N HIS A 504 -24.43 -8.07 -1.03
CA HIS A 504 -25.18 -9.30 -1.37
C HIS A 504 -24.25 -10.50 -1.57
N LEU A 505 -23.14 -10.34 -2.29
CA LEU A 505 -22.10 -11.36 -2.43
C LEU A 505 -21.34 -11.62 -1.12
N ILE A 506 -21.16 -10.62 -0.25
CA ILE A 506 -20.60 -10.83 1.10
C ILE A 506 -21.54 -11.71 1.94
N LYS A 507 -22.86 -11.46 1.90
CA LYS A 507 -23.85 -12.31 2.58
C LYS A 507 -23.88 -13.74 2.01
N TYR A 508 -23.88 -13.89 0.69
CA TYR A 508 -23.79 -15.20 0.03
C TYR A 508 -22.51 -15.97 0.42
N ALA A 509 -21.36 -15.30 0.38
CA ALA A 509 -20.07 -15.91 0.68
C ALA A 509 -19.95 -16.40 2.13
N ALA A 510 -20.66 -15.79 3.08
CA ALA A 510 -20.70 -16.27 4.47
C ALA A 510 -21.31 -17.68 4.56
N TYR A 511 -22.47 -17.90 3.94
CA TYR A 511 -23.07 -19.25 3.84
C TYR A 511 -22.18 -20.18 3.01
N LYS A 512 -21.68 -19.72 1.85
CA LYS A 512 -20.87 -20.55 0.95
C LYS A 512 -19.56 -21.02 1.56
N ALA A 513 -18.90 -20.19 2.37
CA ALA A 513 -17.69 -20.58 3.08
C ALA A 513 -17.95 -21.75 4.03
N ILE A 514 -19.03 -21.70 4.81
CA ILE A 514 -19.41 -22.76 5.76
C ILE A 514 -19.85 -24.03 5.03
N ASP A 515 -20.63 -23.92 3.97
CA ASP A 515 -21.01 -25.03 3.07
C ASP A 515 -19.76 -25.73 2.46
N ARG A 516 -18.77 -24.94 2.04
CA ARG A 516 -17.44 -25.42 1.60
C ARG A 516 -16.51 -25.84 2.75
N GLY A 517 -17.02 -26.04 3.97
CA GLY A 517 -16.27 -26.54 5.13
C GLY A 517 -15.23 -25.57 5.72
N CYS A 518 -15.31 -24.29 5.36
CA CYS A 518 -14.41 -23.23 5.83
C CYS A 518 -15.01 -22.47 7.01
N GLN A 519 -14.19 -21.62 7.64
CA GLN A 519 -14.60 -20.65 8.64
C GLN A 519 -14.67 -19.25 8.03
N PHE A 520 -15.57 -18.40 8.52
CA PHE A 520 -15.84 -17.07 7.97
C PHE A 520 -15.65 -15.95 9.00
N VAL A 521 -14.91 -14.89 8.66
CA VAL A 521 -14.72 -13.72 9.54
C VAL A 521 -15.05 -12.41 8.81
N LEU A 522 -15.96 -11.62 9.38
CA LEU A 522 -16.31 -10.29 8.88
C LEU A 522 -15.91 -9.19 9.87
N LEU A 523 -15.13 -8.20 9.40
CA LEU A 523 -14.87 -6.95 10.12
C LEU A 523 -15.31 -5.75 9.28
N GLY A 524 -16.28 -5.01 9.81
CA GLY A 524 -16.76 -3.76 9.23
C GLY A 524 -18.25 -3.51 9.50
N SER A 525 -18.66 -2.25 9.47
CA SER A 525 -20.04 -1.81 9.75
C SER A 525 -20.75 -1.26 8.51
N ALA A 526 -22.08 -1.24 8.56
CA ALA A 526 -22.93 -0.62 7.55
C ALA A 526 -23.32 0.82 7.96
N PRO A 527 -23.14 1.81 7.06
CA PRO A 527 -23.71 3.16 7.25
C PRO A 527 -25.22 3.22 7.04
N ASP A 528 -25.82 2.23 6.36
CA ASP A 528 -27.26 2.09 6.18
C ASP A 528 -27.80 1.13 7.27
N PRO A 529 -28.73 1.57 8.14
CA PRO A 529 -29.30 0.72 9.19
C PRO A 529 -30.01 -0.55 8.67
N LYS A 530 -30.51 -0.56 7.42
CA LYS A 530 -31.12 -1.77 6.83
C LYS A 530 -30.06 -2.83 6.54
N VAL A 531 -28.97 -2.42 5.90
CA VAL A 531 -27.82 -3.29 5.64
C VAL A 531 -27.17 -3.73 6.95
N GLN A 532 -27.19 -2.91 8.00
CA GLN A 532 -26.76 -3.36 9.33
C GLN A 532 -27.65 -4.50 9.85
N ALA A 533 -28.98 -4.33 9.84
CA ALA A 533 -29.91 -5.35 10.28
C ALA A 533 -29.81 -6.67 9.49
N GLU A 534 -29.70 -6.61 8.15
CA GLU A 534 -29.50 -7.79 7.28
C GLU A 534 -28.23 -8.60 7.62
N PHE A 535 -27.23 -7.95 8.20
CA PHE A 535 -25.98 -8.54 8.65
C PHE A 535 -25.99 -8.95 10.14
N ASP A 536 -26.74 -8.24 10.98
CA ASP A 536 -27.02 -8.65 12.36
C ASP A 536 -27.83 -9.96 12.36
N GLU A 537 -28.81 -10.10 11.46
CA GLU A 537 -29.54 -11.35 11.18
C GLU A 537 -28.60 -12.48 10.75
N LEU A 538 -27.71 -12.22 9.77
CA LEU A 538 -26.69 -13.18 9.30
C LEU A 538 -25.76 -13.63 10.45
N ALA A 539 -25.39 -12.72 11.34
CA ALA A 539 -24.54 -13.01 12.50
C ALA A 539 -25.26 -13.85 13.55
N ASN A 540 -26.58 -13.67 13.74
CA ASN A 540 -27.40 -14.52 14.61
C ASN A 540 -27.58 -15.93 14.01
N GLU A 541 -27.80 -16.05 12.70
CA GLU A 541 -27.92 -17.35 12.03
C GLU A 541 -26.63 -18.17 12.08
N LEU A 542 -25.49 -17.56 11.71
CA LEU A 542 -24.23 -18.27 11.51
C LEU A 542 -23.30 -18.27 12.72
N GLY A 543 -23.36 -17.25 13.59
CA GLY A 543 -22.48 -17.10 14.75
C GLY A 543 -22.67 -18.18 15.83
N HIS A 544 -23.81 -18.88 15.83
CA HIS A 544 -24.03 -20.05 16.70
C HIS A 544 -23.30 -21.32 16.21
N GLY A 545 -22.87 -21.38 14.94
CA GLY A 545 -22.31 -22.57 14.30
C GLY A 545 -20.84 -22.87 14.59
N GLN A 546 -20.18 -22.16 15.50
CA GLN A 546 -18.74 -22.26 15.83
C GLN A 546 -17.74 -21.95 14.69
N ASP A 547 -18.20 -21.79 13.45
CA ASP A 547 -17.36 -21.54 12.26
C ASP A 547 -17.43 -20.10 11.73
N ALA A 548 -18.14 -19.18 12.38
CA ALA A 548 -18.27 -17.79 11.93
C ALA A 548 -18.07 -16.74 13.03
N GLY A 549 -17.48 -15.60 12.69
CA GLY A 549 -17.29 -14.46 13.58
C GLY A 549 -17.56 -13.12 12.89
N PHE A 550 -18.34 -12.24 13.54
CA PHE A 550 -18.81 -10.98 12.97
C PHE A 550 -18.49 -9.80 13.89
N LEU A 551 -17.88 -8.73 13.35
CA LEU A 551 -17.43 -7.55 14.10
C LEU A 551 -17.87 -6.25 13.41
N PHE A 552 -19.01 -5.71 13.82
CA PHE A 552 -19.63 -4.52 13.20
C PHE A 552 -19.05 -3.18 13.71
N LYS A 553 -17.72 -3.02 13.66
CA LYS A 553 -16.99 -1.83 14.14
C LYS A 553 -15.73 -1.52 13.33
N TYR A 554 -15.17 -0.33 13.54
CA TYR A 554 -13.75 -0.09 13.25
C TYR A 554 -12.91 -0.70 14.37
N ASP A 555 -11.95 -1.56 14.01
CA ASP A 555 -10.99 -2.15 14.94
C ASP A 555 -9.69 -2.43 14.20
N GLU A 556 -8.74 -1.51 14.33
CA GLU A 556 -7.47 -1.54 13.59
C GLU A 556 -6.57 -2.71 14.03
N PRO A 557 -6.32 -2.97 15.32
CA PRO A 557 -5.61 -4.18 15.78
C PRO A 557 -6.25 -5.49 15.30
N MET A 558 -7.59 -5.59 15.30
CA MET A 558 -8.28 -6.76 14.76
C MET A 558 -8.10 -6.88 13.25
N SER A 559 -8.11 -5.78 12.49
CA SER A 559 -7.93 -5.83 11.04
C SER A 559 -6.57 -6.43 10.66
N HIS A 560 -5.50 -6.05 11.34
CA HIS A 560 -4.16 -6.65 11.19
C HIS A 560 -4.15 -8.15 11.51
N LEU A 561 -4.78 -8.56 12.63
CA LEU A 561 -4.89 -9.97 13.00
C LEU A 561 -5.72 -10.77 11.99
N ILE A 562 -6.76 -10.18 11.38
CA ILE A 562 -7.56 -10.82 10.34
C ILE A 562 -6.73 -11.02 9.06
N TYR A 563 -5.99 -10.03 8.56
CA TYR A 563 -5.11 -10.25 7.40
C TYR A 563 -4.03 -11.31 7.68
N ALA A 564 -3.51 -11.37 8.91
CA ALA A 564 -2.55 -12.39 9.31
C ALA A 564 -3.17 -13.80 9.44
N GLY A 565 -4.34 -13.91 10.06
CA GLY A 565 -5.03 -15.18 10.30
C GLY A 565 -5.84 -15.71 9.11
N ALA A 566 -6.27 -14.86 8.19
CA ALA A 566 -7.00 -15.29 7.01
C ALA A 566 -6.10 -16.10 6.07
N ASP A 567 -6.62 -17.21 5.56
CA ASP A 567 -6.05 -17.93 4.43
C ASP A 567 -6.48 -17.28 3.11
N VAL A 568 -7.72 -16.78 3.07
CA VAL A 568 -8.36 -16.13 1.92
C VAL A 568 -8.99 -14.81 2.34
N ILE A 569 -8.77 -13.74 1.56
CA ILE A 569 -9.47 -12.45 1.72
C ILE A 569 -10.36 -12.22 0.51
N LEU A 570 -11.65 -12.00 0.75
CA LEU A 570 -12.66 -11.79 -0.28
C LEU A 570 -12.95 -10.30 -0.50
N VAL A 571 -12.89 -9.85 -1.75
CA VAL A 571 -13.21 -8.46 -2.16
C VAL A 571 -14.18 -8.48 -3.35
N PRO A 572 -15.49 -8.66 -3.12
CA PRO A 572 -16.48 -8.90 -4.17
C PRO A 572 -17.10 -7.57 -4.66
N SER A 573 -16.30 -6.50 -4.73
CA SER A 573 -16.78 -5.14 -4.94
C SER A 573 -17.44 -4.93 -6.30
N ASN A 574 -18.66 -4.40 -6.29
CA ASN A 574 -19.41 -4.03 -7.50
C ASN A 574 -18.66 -3.01 -8.37
N PHE A 575 -17.84 -2.14 -7.75
CA PHE A 575 -16.78 -1.38 -8.40
C PHE A 575 -15.70 -1.00 -7.37
N GLU A 576 -14.43 -0.93 -7.79
CA GLU A 576 -13.33 -0.61 -6.87
C GLU A 576 -12.31 0.34 -7.52
N PRO A 577 -12.31 1.64 -7.16
CA PRO A 577 -11.40 2.63 -7.75
C PRO A 577 -9.93 2.23 -7.67
N CYS A 578 -9.52 1.60 -6.55
CA CYS A 578 -8.22 0.94 -6.46
C CYS A 578 -8.31 -0.34 -5.61
N GLY A 579 -8.83 -0.19 -4.38
CA GLY A 579 -8.75 -1.21 -3.35
C GLY A 579 -7.35 -1.24 -2.72
N LEU A 580 -7.28 -1.25 -1.40
CA LEU A 580 -6.04 -1.53 -0.66
C LEU A 580 -6.08 -2.92 -0.01
N THR A 581 -7.29 -3.40 0.34
CA THR A 581 -7.57 -4.69 1.01
C THR A 581 -6.86 -5.89 0.39
N GLN A 582 -6.83 -5.98 -0.94
CA GLN A 582 -6.18 -7.07 -1.68
C GLN A 582 -4.65 -6.99 -1.65
N MET A 583 -4.08 -5.78 -1.73
CA MET A 583 -2.63 -5.58 -1.59
C MET A 583 -2.16 -5.84 -0.16
N ILE A 584 -2.95 -5.44 0.84
CA ILE A 584 -2.71 -5.75 2.26
C ILE A 584 -2.81 -7.27 2.50
N ALA A 585 -3.82 -7.94 1.93
CA ALA A 585 -3.98 -9.39 2.02
C ALA A 585 -2.75 -10.13 1.48
N MET A 586 -2.29 -9.78 0.28
CA MET A 586 -1.08 -10.35 -0.33
C MET A 586 0.16 -10.12 0.53
N ARG A 587 0.33 -8.90 1.08
CA ARG A 587 1.43 -8.56 1.99
C ARG A 587 1.45 -9.41 3.28
N TYR A 588 0.31 -9.94 3.71
CA TYR A 588 0.16 -10.83 4.88
C TYR A 588 0.00 -12.32 4.51
N GLY A 589 0.11 -12.67 3.23
CA GLY A 589 -0.03 -14.05 2.74
C GLY A 589 -1.45 -14.61 2.78
N ALA A 590 -2.47 -13.75 2.82
CA ALA A 590 -3.85 -14.15 2.61
C ALA A 590 -4.20 -14.01 1.12
N VAL A 591 -4.68 -15.10 0.50
CA VAL A 591 -4.90 -15.13 -0.96
C VAL A 591 -6.15 -14.31 -1.32
N PRO A 592 -6.06 -13.31 -2.21
CA PRO A 592 -7.21 -12.53 -2.62
C PRO A 592 -8.13 -13.31 -3.58
N VAL A 593 -9.42 -13.36 -3.25
CA VAL A 593 -10.51 -13.71 -4.18
C VAL A 593 -11.25 -12.42 -4.49
N VAL A 594 -11.31 -11.99 -5.76
CA VAL A 594 -11.79 -10.64 -6.11
C VAL A 594 -12.68 -10.62 -7.34
N ARG A 595 -13.56 -9.62 -7.41
CA ARG A 595 -14.21 -9.25 -8.67
C ARG A 595 -13.22 -8.50 -9.58
N HIS A 596 -13.19 -8.87 -10.85
CA HIS A 596 -12.37 -8.27 -11.90
C HIS A 596 -12.91 -6.89 -12.30
N THR A 597 -12.54 -5.84 -11.56
CA THR A 597 -12.95 -4.44 -11.81
C THR A 597 -11.94 -3.46 -11.22
N GLY A 598 -11.79 -2.29 -11.84
CA GLY A 598 -10.91 -1.20 -11.41
C GLY A 598 -9.53 -1.67 -10.93
N GLY A 599 -9.07 -1.20 -9.78
CA GLY A 599 -7.74 -1.57 -9.28
C GLY A 599 -7.61 -3.00 -8.78
N LEU A 600 -8.72 -3.73 -8.55
CA LEU A 600 -8.65 -5.16 -8.25
C LEU A 600 -8.11 -5.92 -9.46
N ARG A 601 -8.51 -5.53 -10.67
CA ARG A 601 -7.91 -6.02 -11.92
C ARG A 601 -6.44 -5.64 -12.04
N ASP A 602 -6.05 -4.41 -11.69
CA ASP A 602 -4.66 -3.94 -11.82
C ASP A 602 -3.70 -4.44 -10.72
N THR A 603 -4.19 -5.24 -9.77
CA THR A 603 -3.41 -5.76 -8.64
C THR A 603 -3.51 -7.28 -8.48
N VAL A 604 -4.63 -7.89 -8.86
CA VAL A 604 -4.82 -9.34 -8.83
C VAL A 604 -4.71 -9.92 -10.23
N PHE A 605 -3.87 -10.95 -10.33
CA PHE A 605 -3.63 -11.78 -11.50
C PHE A 605 -4.14 -13.18 -11.21
N ASP A 606 -5.15 -13.62 -11.96
CA ASP A 606 -5.74 -14.94 -11.82
C ASP A 606 -4.74 -16.07 -12.13
N VAL A 607 -4.65 -17.04 -11.21
CA VAL A 607 -3.68 -18.15 -11.26
C VAL A 607 -3.78 -19.07 -12.48
N ASP A 608 -4.92 -19.10 -13.17
CA ASP A 608 -5.07 -19.88 -14.40
C ASP A 608 -4.88 -19.01 -15.65
N ASN A 609 -5.35 -17.76 -15.61
CA ASN A 609 -5.58 -16.95 -16.82
C ASN A 609 -4.55 -15.82 -17.05
N ASP A 610 -3.89 -15.29 -16.01
CA ASP A 610 -3.13 -14.03 -16.10
C ASP A 610 -1.60 -14.16 -16.12
N LYS A 611 -1.04 -15.37 -16.25
CA LYS A 611 0.43 -15.61 -16.17
C LYS A 611 1.30 -14.64 -17.00
N PRO A 612 0.97 -14.30 -18.26
CA PRO A 612 1.73 -13.30 -19.02
C PRO A 612 1.64 -11.89 -18.40
N ARG A 613 0.44 -11.49 -17.96
CA ARG A 613 0.15 -10.18 -17.36
C ARG A 613 0.84 -10.02 -16.01
N ALA A 614 0.86 -11.07 -15.21
CA ALA A 614 1.57 -11.12 -13.93
C ALA A 614 3.08 -11.00 -14.09
N ALA A 615 3.68 -11.80 -14.98
CA ALA A 615 5.12 -11.77 -15.25
C ALA A 615 5.58 -10.41 -15.84
N TRP A 616 4.75 -9.79 -16.68
CA TRP A 616 4.97 -8.43 -17.16
C TRP A 616 4.94 -7.40 -16.03
N GLU A 617 3.89 -7.38 -15.20
CA GLU A 617 3.69 -6.34 -14.19
C GLU A 617 4.58 -6.46 -12.95
N VAL A 618 4.93 -7.68 -12.55
CA VAL A 618 5.68 -7.94 -11.29
C VAL A 618 7.18 -8.05 -11.52
N VAL A 619 7.66 -8.63 -12.63
CA VAL A 619 9.10 -8.78 -12.92
C VAL A 619 9.57 -8.15 -14.23
N GLY A 620 8.68 -7.66 -15.10
CA GLY A 620 9.02 -7.06 -16.39
C GLY A 620 9.37 -8.08 -17.48
N SER A 621 8.88 -9.33 -17.37
CA SER A 621 9.11 -10.38 -18.35
C SER A 621 8.08 -10.30 -19.50
N SER A 622 8.54 -10.18 -20.74
CA SER A 622 7.69 -10.33 -21.95
C SER A 622 7.62 -11.76 -22.49
N ASP A 623 8.44 -12.70 -21.99
CA ASP A 623 8.45 -14.12 -22.38
C ASP A 623 8.54 -15.01 -21.12
N PHE A 624 7.41 -15.07 -20.39
CA PHE A 624 7.33 -15.77 -19.10
C PHE A 624 7.56 -17.28 -19.20
N LEU A 625 7.35 -17.88 -20.39
CA LEU A 625 7.60 -19.29 -20.64
C LEU A 625 9.10 -19.57 -20.73
N ARG A 626 9.86 -18.72 -21.41
CA ARG A 626 11.32 -18.80 -21.49
C ARG A 626 11.98 -18.47 -20.15
N ASP A 627 11.51 -17.41 -19.48
CA ASP A 627 12.06 -16.96 -18.20
C ASP A 627 11.60 -17.84 -17.02
N GLN A 628 10.62 -18.73 -17.25
CA GLN A 628 10.05 -19.70 -16.29
C GLN A 628 9.46 -19.03 -15.03
N VAL A 629 8.77 -17.90 -15.24
CA VAL A 629 8.19 -17.10 -14.16
C VAL A 629 6.67 -17.27 -14.09
N ASP A 630 6.15 -17.50 -12.89
CA ASP A 630 4.73 -17.38 -12.55
C ASP A 630 4.58 -16.45 -11.33
N GLU A 631 4.05 -15.25 -11.57
CA GLU A 631 3.78 -14.21 -10.56
C GLU A 631 2.26 -14.03 -10.31
N THR A 632 1.44 -15.00 -10.73
CA THR A 632 0.00 -14.95 -10.43
C THR A 632 -0.26 -15.01 -8.92
N ASN A 633 -1.29 -14.31 -8.45
CA ASN A 633 -1.38 -13.94 -7.03
C ASN A 633 -2.80 -14.03 -6.43
N GLY A 634 -3.81 -14.49 -7.17
CA GLY A 634 -5.14 -14.69 -6.61
C GLY A 634 -6.13 -15.35 -7.57
N PHE A 635 -7.41 -15.25 -7.24
CA PHE A 635 -8.51 -15.80 -8.04
C PHE A 635 -9.48 -14.67 -8.39
N ALA A 636 -9.76 -14.49 -9.68
CA ALA A 636 -10.65 -13.44 -10.18
C ALA A 636 -11.97 -14.01 -10.71
N PHE A 637 -13.05 -13.23 -10.57
CA PHE A 637 -14.34 -13.51 -11.22
C PHE A 637 -14.94 -12.29 -11.91
N GLU A 638 -15.79 -12.55 -12.91
CA GLU A 638 -16.64 -11.56 -13.58
C GLU A 638 -18.12 -11.76 -13.19
N GLY A 639 -19.02 -10.93 -13.72
CA GLY A 639 -20.43 -10.92 -13.30
C GLY A 639 -20.70 -10.10 -12.05
N LEU A 640 -21.92 -10.12 -11.53
CA LEU A 640 -22.34 -9.49 -10.25
C LEU A 640 -23.17 -10.46 -9.39
N ASP A 641 -23.17 -11.71 -9.81
CA ASP A 641 -24.02 -12.81 -9.41
C ASP A 641 -23.23 -13.90 -8.67
N GLU A 642 -23.98 -14.81 -8.08
CA GLU A 642 -23.46 -15.91 -7.26
C GLU A 642 -22.63 -16.90 -8.08
N GLY A 643 -22.95 -17.12 -9.36
CA GLY A 643 -22.26 -18.08 -10.23
C GLY A 643 -20.87 -17.62 -10.63
N GLY A 644 -20.71 -16.33 -10.93
CA GLY A 644 -19.40 -15.69 -11.11
C GLY A 644 -18.53 -15.84 -9.87
N PHE A 645 -19.05 -15.45 -8.70
CA PHE A 645 -18.35 -15.61 -7.41
C PHE A 645 -17.95 -17.07 -7.16
N ASP A 646 -18.87 -18.02 -7.34
CA ASP A 646 -18.64 -19.44 -7.12
C ASP A 646 -17.49 -19.98 -7.98
N TYR A 647 -17.35 -19.52 -9.23
CA TYR A 647 -16.26 -19.97 -10.12
C TYR A 647 -14.86 -19.65 -9.56
N ALA A 648 -14.65 -18.47 -8.98
CA ALA A 648 -13.37 -18.12 -8.36
C ALA A 648 -13.23 -18.69 -6.94
N PHE A 649 -14.30 -18.65 -6.15
CA PHE A 649 -14.28 -19.11 -4.77
C PHE A 649 -14.05 -20.62 -4.68
N ASN A 650 -14.75 -21.42 -5.49
CA ASN A 650 -14.55 -22.87 -5.51
C ASN A 650 -13.11 -23.22 -5.91
N ARG A 651 -12.55 -22.67 -7.00
CA ARG A 651 -11.14 -22.88 -7.38
C ARG A 651 -10.16 -22.58 -6.24
N CYS A 652 -10.37 -21.48 -5.52
CA CYS A 652 -9.51 -21.07 -4.40
C CYS A 652 -9.55 -22.08 -3.22
N ILE A 653 -10.74 -22.53 -2.84
CA ILE A 653 -10.93 -23.48 -1.75
C ILE A 653 -10.56 -24.91 -2.15
N ASP A 654 -10.77 -25.28 -3.42
CA ASP A 654 -10.31 -26.55 -3.98
C ASP A 654 -8.78 -26.61 -4.02
N ALA A 655 -8.08 -25.52 -4.35
CA ALA A 655 -6.63 -25.46 -4.20
C ALA A 655 -6.19 -25.59 -2.72
N TYR A 656 -6.88 -24.92 -1.78
CA TYR A 656 -6.57 -24.98 -0.36
C TYR A 656 -6.65 -26.41 0.21
N TYR A 657 -7.68 -27.19 -0.15
CA TYR A 657 -7.86 -28.56 0.37
C TYR A 657 -7.16 -29.64 -0.46
N ASN A 658 -7.09 -29.50 -1.79
CA ASN A 658 -6.56 -30.57 -2.67
C ASN A 658 -5.06 -30.43 -2.99
N ASP A 659 -4.50 -29.21 -3.00
CA ASP A 659 -3.06 -28.98 -3.13
C ASP A 659 -2.55 -27.90 -2.17
N ARG A 660 -2.45 -28.29 -0.90
CA ARG A 660 -1.92 -27.43 0.18
C ARG A 660 -0.48 -26.98 -0.08
N ALA A 661 0.33 -27.76 -0.78
CA ALA A 661 1.72 -27.41 -1.07
C ALA A 661 1.79 -26.26 -2.07
N TRP A 662 1.04 -26.36 -3.17
CA TRP A 662 0.88 -25.27 -4.13
C TRP A 662 0.24 -24.03 -3.49
N PHE A 663 -0.82 -24.17 -2.69
CA PHE A 663 -1.46 -23.03 -2.02
C PHE A 663 -0.49 -22.29 -1.09
N ARG A 664 0.35 -23.01 -0.33
CA ARG A 664 1.41 -22.40 0.50
C ARG A 664 2.48 -21.70 -0.36
N SER A 665 2.83 -22.27 -1.51
CA SER A 665 3.75 -21.63 -2.46
C SER A 665 3.18 -20.31 -3.01
N LEU A 666 1.87 -20.25 -3.25
CA LEU A 666 1.15 -19.03 -3.62
C LEU A 666 1.19 -18.01 -2.47
N GLN A 667 0.89 -18.41 -1.23
CA GLN A 667 1.00 -17.52 -0.06
C GLN A 667 2.41 -16.92 0.09
N ALA A 668 3.46 -17.74 -0.10
CA ALA A 668 4.84 -17.27 -0.05
C ALA A 668 5.21 -16.39 -1.26
N ARG A 669 4.66 -16.64 -2.45
CA ARG A 669 4.84 -15.80 -3.65
C ARG A 669 4.26 -14.41 -3.44
N ILE A 670 2.99 -14.31 -3.06
CA ILE A 670 2.27 -13.02 -2.95
C ILE A 670 2.85 -12.09 -1.89
N MET A 671 3.46 -12.64 -0.83
CA MET A 671 4.19 -11.87 0.19
C MET A 671 5.51 -11.25 -0.30
N ARG A 672 6.11 -11.77 -1.38
CA ARG A 672 7.37 -11.28 -1.96
C ARG A 672 7.16 -10.21 -3.04
N GLN A 673 5.92 -9.95 -3.45
CA GLN A 673 5.57 -8.97 -4.48
C GLN A 673 5.55 -7.54 -3.91
N ASP A 674 6.06 -6.57 -4.67
CA ASP A 674 6.12 -5.17 -4.25
C ASP A 674 4.83 -4.41 -4.60
N TRP A 675 4.00 -4.22 -3.58
CA TRP A 675 2.77 -3.42 -3.63
C TRP A 675 2.92 -2.04 -2.96
N SER A 676 4.14 -1.62 -2.65
CA SER A 676 4.43 -0.30 -2.07
C SER A 676 4.29 0.85 -3.08
N TRP A 677 4.63 2.06 -2.65
CA TRP A 677 4.66 3.26 -3.49
C TRP A 677 5.87 3.37 -4.40
N ASN A 678 6.85 2.45 -4.34
CA ASN A 678 8.10 2.49 -5.12
C ASN A 678 7.91 2.68 -6.64
N ARG A 679 6.88 2.06 -7.23
CA ARG A 679 6.54 2.22 -8.66
C ARG A 679 5.50 3.34 -8.89
N PRO A 680 4.36 3.38 -8.17
CA PRO A 680 3.40 4.48 -8.26
C PRO A 680 3.97 5.90 -8.14
N ALA A 681 4.92 6.13 -7.23
CA ALA A 681 5.48 7.47 -7.01
C ALA A 681 6.28 7.97 -8.23
N ILE A 682 6.95 7.07 -8.95
CA ILE A 682 7.64 7.39 -10.20
C ILE A 682 6.60 7.85 -11.24
N ASP A 683 5.52 7.08 -11.43
CA ASP A 683 4.46 7.43 -12.39
C ASP A 683 3.75 8.76 -12.02
N TYR A 684 3.61 9.09 -10.73
CA TYR A 684 3.14 10.41 -10.27
C TYR A 684 4.16 11.53 -10.54
N VAL A 685 5.47 11.30 -10.37
CA VAL A 685 6.51 12.27 -10.73
C VAL A 685 6.52 12.53 -12.25
N GLU A 686 6.32 11.50 -13.07
CA GLU A 686 6.15 11.67 -14.52
C GLU A 686 4.89 12.48 -14.89
N LEU A 687 3.78 12.27 -14.18
CA LEU A 687 2.57 13.10 -14.31
C LEU A 687 2.84 14.57 -13.95
N TYR A 688 3.64 14.83 -12.92
CA TYR A 688 4.03 16.17 -12.49
C TYR A 688 4.86 16.88 -13.57
N TYR A 689 5.90 16.23 -14.10
CA TYR A 689 6.68 16.78 -15.21
C TYR A 689 5.85 16.96 -16.50
N SER A 690 4.91 16.04 -16.79
CA SER A 690 3.97 16.18 -17.91
C SER A 690 3.07 17.42 -17.78
N ALA A 691 2.59 17.73 -16.57
CA ALA A 691 1.81 18.95 -16.31
C ALA A 691 2.66 20.24 -16.42
N ILE A 692 3.93 20.21 -16.00
CA ILE A 692 4.86 21.34 -16.16
C ILE A 692 5.16 21.63 -17.63
N ARG A 693 5.41 20.59 -18.44
CA ARG A 693 5.57 20.68 -19.91
C ARG A 693 4.29 21.12 -20.65
N SER A 694 3.12 20.94 -20.04
CA SER A 694 1.83 21.34 -20.64
C SER A 694 1.63 22.86 -20.48
N SER A 695 2.14 23.61 -21.47
CA SER A 695 2.00 25.07 -21.62
C SER A 695 0.90 25.44 -22.60
#